data_AF-A0AAI9TME4-F1
#
_entry.id   AF-A0AAI9TME4-F1
#
_cell.length_a   1.000
_cell.length_b   1.000
_cell.length_c   1.000
_cell.angle_alpha   90.00
_cell.angle_beta   90.00
_cell.angle_gamma   90.00
#
_symmetry.space_group_name_H-M   'P 1'
#
loop_
_entity.id
_entity.type
_entity.pdbx_description
1 polymer ?
#
loop_
_entity_poly.entity_id
_entity_poly.type
_entity_poly.pdbx_seq_one_letter_code
_entity_poly.pdbx_strand_id
1 'polypeptide(L)'
;MATSHQHRTQSFDCQIPLRLNAASPGLTNEFEFIEDETAYEPLRPDEIEIQIKFAGLNSHDDLITAGQWKASDAGSECSGNVIRVGHACERFQVGDHVAGLHNGCVATSIRLRETGPIVKIPEVIPFANAAAVPVSFATAHIALHNVAHIQPGETVLIHSASSDTGQAAVQIAKNAGATVFATVSSESKKKLLMDIYHIPASHIFSSQTIVFSKMIKRRTGGKGVDVILNSLTGESLFESWRCIAPYGRFIEIGKREILSNHGLPMFKFLENVTFSAIDLTAMSVERPEVCIAALKSVFDSIQAGNLRPSQPINAYGVGEMEEAFGKMQTSQHVGKTVLDMRGHDQVKMALRTRSGFSLDPNATFVVSGEFGGLGRSIACWLADQGARHLLLLSRSGGQSEKGKELVNYLELKGVMALAPACDVSDGESVKNALRETRSQMPRIKGCIQTAMVPRDARFEEISHQFWQESISPKVQGSWNLHKHLPQGMDFFILLSSLSGILGTSGQAVYAAGNTFHSALARHRVGLSEKATCLDLGVCDFVGGAADCENSGVAPLTEAQFHALLAKYCDPRIDFPTPLDCQTVVGLSPSALSDKKQWQDNPLVRHLITNEKLGGKADSRPHSAKGAGSLLQAETLADANAAVLELSTEKLSKTVSMAMADFDANTPLHQYGVDSLVAVELRDWFAGELQAELGVFEILGGATLASVSQLVAKKSNLVQAS
;
A
#
# COMPACT_ATOMS: atom_id res chain seq x y z
N MET A 1 -1.90 14.49 1.37
CA MET A 1 -0.80 14.81 0.45
C MET A 1 -0.42 13.54 -0.26
N ALA A 2 -0.72 13.43 -1.54
CA ALA A 2 -0.36 12.27 -2.33
C ALA A 2 1.16 12.33 -2.59
N THR A 3 1.95 11.64 -1.79
CA THR A 3 3.33 11.33 -2.18
C THR A 3 3.24 10.47 -3.42
N SER A 4 3.77 10.96 -4.55
CA SER A 4 3.74 10.19 -5.79
C SER A 4 4.63 8.95 -5.63
N HIS A 5 3.98 7.80 -5.46
CA HIS A 5 4.64 6.51 -5.44
C HIS A 5 4.86 6.07 -6.89
N GLN A 6 6.10 5.75 -7.26
CA GLN A 6 6.36 5.06 -8.52
C GLN A 6 6.12 3.57 -8.29
N HIS A 7 5.05 3.05 -8.87
CA HIS A 7 4.78 1.63 -8.94
C HIS A 7 5.69 1.02 -10.01
N ARG A 8 6.65 0.19 -9.61
CA ARG A 8 7.55 -0.52 -10.52
C ARG A 8 7.87 -1.90 -9.98
N THR A 9 8.00 -2.85 -10.90
CA THR A 9 8.59 -4.16 -10.60
C THR A 9 10.11 -4.04 -10.73
N GLN A 10 10.86 -4.34 -9.66
CA GLN A 10 12.32 -4.48 -9.74
C GLN A 10 12.81 -5.54 -8.75
N SER A 11 14.13 -5.77 -8.76
CA SER A 11 14.80 -6.69 -7.83
C SER A 11 14.58 -6.27 -6.37
N PHE A 12 14.37 -7.24 -5.48
CA PHE A 12 14.25 -7.01 -4.04
C PHE A 12 15.53 -6.39 -3.42
N ASP A 13 16.71 -6.70 -3.97
CA ASP A 13 18.00 -6.09 -3.60
C ASP A 13 18.29 -4.82 -4.42
N CYS A 14 17.36 -3.88 -4.43
CA CYS A 14 17.52 -2.60 -5.13
C CYS A 14 18.30 -1.54 -4.31
N GLN A 15 19.01 -1.96 -3.24
CA GLN A 15 19.68 -1.10 -2.26
C GLN A 15 18.78 -0.12 -1.50
N ILE A 16 17.47 -0.17 -1.74
CA ILE A 16 16.47 0.59 -1.00
C ILE A 16 15.92 -0.34 0.10
N PRO A 17 15.85 0.11 1.36
CA PRO A 17 15.19 -0.64 2.41
C PRO A 17 13.69 -0.78 2.10
N LEU A 18 13.22 -2.02 1.97
CA LEU A 18 11.82 -2.35 1.67
C LEU A 18 11.15 -3.08 2.82
N ARG A 19 9.84 -2.85 2.98
CA ARG A 19 8.92 -3.64 3.82
C ARG A 19 7.59 -3.86 3.10
N LEU A 20 6.91 -4.96 3.40
CA LEU A 20 5.61 -5.28 2.79
C LEU A 20 4.55 -4.25 3.23
N ASN A 21 3.77 -3.75 2.27
CA ASN A 21 2.66 -2.83 2.52
C ASN A 21 1.41 -3.62 2.96
N ALA A 22 1.19 -3.74 4.26
CA ALA A 22 -0.01 -4.37 4.81
C ALA A 22 -1.26 -3.46 4.77
N ALA A 23 -1.14 -2.21 4.31
CA ALA A 23 -2.22 -1.21 4.35
C ALA A 23 -3.14 -1.21 3.11
N SER A 24 -2.96 -2.14 2.17
CA SER A 24 -3.92 -2.40 1.08
C SER A 24 -4.61 -3.77 1.22
N PRO A 25 -5.35 -4.06 2.30
CA PRO A 25 -6.00 -5.35 2.44
C PRO A 25 -7.21 -5.45 1.50
N GLY A 26 -7.29 -6.55 0.73
CA GLY A 26 -8.56 -7.08 0.23
C GLY A 26 -9.09 -6.59 -1.12
N LEU A 27 -8.34 -5.87 -1.96
CA LEU A 27 -8.85 -5.40 -3.27
C LEU A 27 -8.11 -5.94 -4.50
N THR A 28 -6.88 -6.40 -4.31
CA THR A 28 -6.03 -6.93 -5.38
C THR A 28 -5.13 -7.97 -4.73
N ASN A 29 -5.03 -9.18 -5.27
CA ASN A 29 -4.09 -10.22 -4.81
C ASN A 29 -2.60 -9.83 -5.02
N GLU A 30 -2.31 -8.54 -5.11
CA GLU A 30 -1.01 -8.02 -5.49
C GLU A 30 -0.29 -7.52 -4.24
N PHE A 31 0.72 -8.27 -3.81
CA PHE A 31 1.61 -7.86 -2.74
C PHE A 31 2.54 -6.76 -3.22
N GLU A 32 2.54 -5.62 -2.52
CA GLU A 32 3.36 -4.47 -2.84
C GLU A 32 4.32 -4.14 -1.69
N PHE A 33 5.57 -3.86 -2.02
CA PHE A 33 6.55 -3.36 -1.08
C PHE A 33 6.61 -1.83 -1.10
N ILE A 34 6.80 -1.24 0.06
CA ILE A 34 7.06 0.18 0.23
C ILE A 34 8.44 0.39 0.84
N GLU A 35 8.97 1.58 0.62
CA GLU A 35 10.22 2.01 1.22
C GLU A 35 10.07 2.11 2.75
N ASP A 36 11.00 1.50 3.49
CA ASP A 36 11.07 1.62 4.94
C ASP A 36 11.87 2.88 5.32
N GLU A 37 11.15 3.95 5.62
CA GLU A 37 11.78 5.23 5.95
C GLU A 37 12.56 5.20 7.27
N THR A 38 12.18 4.31 8.19
CA THR A 38 12.86 4.17 9.49
C THR A 38 14.31 3.71 9.31
N ALA A 39 14.60 3.03 8.20
CA ALA A 39 15.95 2.60 7.84
C ALA A 39 16.92 3.78 7.56
N TYR A 40 16.43 4.97 7.25
CA TYR A 40 17.30 6.14 7.05
C TYR A 40 17.60 6.91 8.33
N GLU A 41 16.86 6.67 9.40
CA GLU A 41 17.12 7.29 10.69
C GLU A 41 18.42 6.74 11.31
N PRO A 42 19.16 7.52 12.11
CA PRO A 42 20.28 7.00 12.88
C PRO A 42 19.83 5.86 13.80
N LEU A 43 20.59 4.76 13.86
CA LEU A 43 20.30 3.64 14.76
C LEU A 43 20.43 4.11 16.21
N ARG A 44 19.44 3.78 17.05
CA ARG A 44 19.49 4.18 18.47
C ARG A 44 20.59 3.46 19.22
N PRO A 45 21.07 4.02 20.35
CA PRO A 45 22.12 3.40 21.17
C PRO A 45 21.82 1.97 21.61
N ASP A 46 20.54 1.65 21.86
CA ASP A 46 20.06 0.38 22.40
C ASP A 46 19.36 -0.51 21.36
N GLU A 47 19.50 -0.19 20.07
CA GLU A 47 18.89 -0.93 18.96
C GLU A 47 19.91 -1.77 18.18
N ILE A 48 19.43 -2.88 17.63
CA ILE A 48 20.14 -3.67 16.63
C ILE A 48 19.36 -3.64 15.32
N GLU A 49 20.07 -3.80 14.21
CA GLU A 49 19.50 -3.95 12.88
C GLU A 49 19.86 -5.33 12.33
N ILE A 50 18.83 -6.05 11.89
CA ILE A 50 18.95 -7.42 11.39
C ILE A 50 18.58 -7.42 9.91
N GLN A 51 19.50 -7.87 9.06
CA GLN A 51 19.18 -8.23 7.69
C GLN A 51 18.42 -9.55 7.68
N ILE A 52 17.21 -9.54 7.18
CA ILE A 52 16.36 -10.73 7.15
C ILE A 52 16.81 -11.64 6.03
N LYS A 53 17.00 -12.93 6.35
CA LYS A 53 17.26 -13.98 5.35
C LYS A 53 15.99 -14.76 5.07
N PHE A 54 15.27 -15.15 6.13
CA PHE A 54 13.99 -15.84 6.01
C PHE A 54 12.97 -15.24 6.98
N ALA A 55 11.72 -15.10 6.54
CA ALA A 55 10.57 -14.78 7.39
C ALA A 55 9.61 -15.95 7.47
N GLY A 56 9.06 -16.23 8.65
CA GLY A 56 8.03 -17.25 8.83
C GLY A 56 6.64 -16.67 8.59
N LEU A 57 5.81 -17.37 7.83
CA LEU A 57 4.40 -17.03 7.65
C LEU A 57 3.53 -17.84 8.60
N ASN A 58 2.53 -17.18 9.17
CA ASN A 58 1.61 -17.73 10.17
C ASN A 58 0.16 -17.50 9.73
N SER A 59 -0.79 -18.25 10.30
CA SER A 59 -2.21 -18.14 9.94
C SER A 59 -2.79 -16.74 10.17
N HIS A 60 -2.25 -15.97 11.11
CA HIS A 60 -2.67 -14.58 11.30
C HIS A 60 -2.20 -13.63 10.19
N ASP A 61 -1.13 -13.95 9.47
CA ASP A 61 -0.60 -13.10 8.40
C ASP A 61 -1.56 -13.16 7.22
N ASP A 62 -2.13 -14.33 6.94
CA ASP A 62 -3.18 -14.51 5.94
C ASP A 62 -4.44 -13.70 6.28
N LEU A 63 -4.83 -13.64 7.58
CA LEU A 63 -5.95 -12.80 8.01
C LEU A 63 -5.65 -11.30 7.87
N ILE A 64 -4.41 -10.88 8.10
CA ILE A 64 -3.97 -9.49 7.92
C ILE A 64 -4.02 -9.12 6.44
N THR A 65 -3.44 -9.95 5.57
CA THR A 65 -3.40 -9.71 4.12
C THR A 65 -4.78 -9.77 3.48
N ALA A 66 -5.68 -10.62 3.99
CA ALA A 66 -7.08 -10.69 3.58
C ALA A 66 -7.95 -9.54 4.14
N GLY A 67 -7.40 -8.65 4.96
CA GLY A 67 -8.14 -7.52 5.56
C GLY A 67 -9.12 -7.91 6.67
N GLN A 68 -9.08 -9.16 7.11
CA GLN A 68 -9.93 -9.69 8.18
C GLN A 68 -9.36 -9.39 9.57
N TRP A 69 -8.08 -9.00 9.64
CA TRP A 69 -7.39 -8.60 10.87
C TRP A 69 -6.70 -7.24 10.68
N LYS A 70 -6.99 -6.28 11.57
CA LYS A 70 -6.33 -4.97 11.57
C LYS A 70 -4.97 -5.07 12.25
N ALA A 71 -3.91 -5.20 11.45
CA ALA A 71 -2.53 -5.00 11.87
C ALA A 71 -1.81 -4.11 10.87
N SER A 72 -0.79 -3.39 11.32
CA SER A 72 -0.02 -2.46 10.48
C SER A 72 1.00 -3.15 9.59
N ASP A 73 1.44 -4.36 9.96
CA ASP A 73 2.56 -5.05 9.34
C ASP A 73 2.34 -6.57 9.36
N ALA A 74 2.75 -7.26 8.30
CA ALA A 74 2.68 -8.71 8.17
C ALA A 74 4.04 -9.38 8.44
N GLY A 75 4.00 -10.63 8.90
CA GLY A 75 5.16 -11.41 9.31
C GLY A 75 5.51 -11.15 10.77
N SER A 76 5.46 -12.19 11.59
CA SER A 76 5.69 -12.13 13.05
C SER A 76 6.97 -12.80 13.53
N GLU A 77 7.74 -13.40 12.62
CA GLU A 77 9.02 -14.04 12.93
C GLU A 77 9.99 -14.00 11.76
N CYS A 78 11.28 -14.02 12.09
CA CYS A 78 12.35 -14.09 11.12
C CYS A 78 13.59 -14.80 11.63
N SER A 79 14.50 -15.06 10.70
CA SER A 79 15.90 -15.32 10.98
C SER A 79 16.81 -14.56 10.01
N GLY A 80 18.01 -14.24 10.44
CA GLY A 80 18.95 -13.48 9.64
C GLY A 80 20.22 -13.10 10.38
N ASN A 81 20.88 -12.06 9.89
CA ASN A 81 22.19 -11.62 10.40
C ASN A 81 22.09 -10.23 11.00
N VAL A 82 22.72 -10.03 12.15
CA VAL A 82 22.91 -8.69 12.72
C VAL A 82 23.88 -7.91 11.82
N ILE A 83 23.44 -6.78 11.27
CA ILE A 83 24.26 -5.93 10.39
C ILE A 83 24.74 -4.64 11.06
N ARG A 84 23.99 -4.12 12.03
CA ARG A 84 24.38 -2.94 12.83
C ARG A 84 23.94 -3.13 14.27
N VAL A 85 24.73 -2.56 15.19
CA VAL A 85 24.54 -2.66 16.64
C VAL A 85 24.76 -1.28 17.24
N GLY A 86 23.82 -0.83 18.07
CA GLY A 86 23.93 0.39 18.84
C GLY A 86 25.03 0.30 19.90
N HIS A 87 25.66 1.42 20.24
CA HIS A 87 26.84 1.41 21.12
C HIS A 87 26.56 1.03 22.58
N ALA A 88 25.29 1.01 23.01
CA ALA A 88 24.88 0.59 24.35
C ALA A 88 24.40 -0.88 24.38
N CYS A 89 24.48 -1.59 23.26
CA CYS A 89 24.13 -3.00 23.16
C CYS A 89 25.29 -3.90 23.62
N GLU A 90 24.99 -4.95 24.37
CA GLU A 90 25.96 -5.90 24.94
C GLU A 90 25.71 -7.35 24.54
N ARG A 91 24.48 -7.70 24.16
CA ARG A 91 24.02 -9.06 23.85
C ARG A 91 24.41 -9.51 22.45
N PHE A 92 24.48 -8.59 21.48
CA PHE A 92 24.71 -8.91 20.06
C PHE A 92 25.94 -8.22 19.47
N GLN A 93 26.49 -8.83 18.43
CA GLN A 93 27.60 -8.32 17.61
C GLN A 93 27.24 -8.43 16.13
N VAL A 94 27.82 -7.55 15.30
CA VAL A 94 27.66 -7.63 13.85
C VAL A 94 28.18 -8.98 13.34
N GLY A 95 27.39 -9.65 12.51
CA GLY A 95 27.64 -10.99 12.01
C GLY A 95 26.96 -12.11 12.78
N ASP A 96 26.40 -11.84 13.97
CA ASP A 96 25.65 -12.86 14.71
C ASP A 96 24.46 -13.38 13.89
N HIS A 97 24.33 -14.70 13.80
CA HIS A 97 23.12 -15.34 13.29
C HIS A 97 22.04 -15.31 14.37
N VAL A 98 20.85 -14.84 14.01
CA VAL A 98 19.75 -14.64 14.95
C VAL A 98 18.41 -15.11 14.40
N ALA A 99 17.50 -15.45 15.31
CA ALA A 99 16.09 -15.70 15.02
C ALA A 99 15.20 -15.24 16.17
N GLY A 100 13.95 -14.89 15.87
CA GLY A 100 12.96 -14.60 16.90
C GLY A 100 11.73 -13.87 16.38
N LEU A 101 11.10 -13.12 17.27
CA LEU A 101 9.77 -12.53 17.06
C LEU A 101 9.88 -11.03 16.80
N HIS A 102 9.25 -10.56 15.74
CA HIS A 102 9.10 -9.13 15.44
C HIS A 102 7.96 -8.96 14.43
N ASN A 103 7.16 -7.90 14.55
CA ASN A 103 6.12 -7.62 13.55
C ASN A 103 6.74 -6.93 12.32
N GLY A 104 6.26 -7.21 11.12
CA GLY A 104 6.84 -6.64 9.90
C GLY A 104 8.11 -7.35 9.43
N CYS A 105 8.24 -8.65 9.71
CA CYS A 105 9.38 -9.45 9.27
C CYS A 105 9.42 -9.70 7.76
N VAL A 106 8.36 -9.39 7.00
CA VAL A 106 8.42 -9.41 5.53
C VAL A 106 9.04 -8.10 5.04
N ALA A 107 10.36 -7.99 5.22
CA ALA A 107 11.16 -6.80 4.94
C ALA A 107 12.61 -7.17 4.61
N THR A 108 13.34 -6.21 4.04
CA THR A 108 14.80 -6.32 3.79
C THR A 108 15.61 -6.37 5.09
N SER A 109 15.23 -5.55 6.06
CA SER A 109 15.81 -5.50 7.40
C SER A 109 14.78 -5.05 8.42
N ILE A 110 15.00 -5.40 9.68
CA ILE A 110 14.23 -4.88 10.82
C ILE A 110 15.16 -4.24 11.84
N ARG A 111 14.61 -3.28 12.59
CA ARG A 111 15.25 -2.65 13.74
C ARG A 111 14.42 -2.89 14.98
N LEU A 112 15.10 -3.22 16.06
CA LEU A 112 14.47 -3.43 17.35
C LEU A 112 15.46 -3.17 18.49
N ARG A 113 14.92 -2.87 19.67
CA ARG A 113 15.73 -2.77 20.89
C ARG A 113 16.39 -4.12 21.19
N GLU A 114 17.61 -4.09 21.70
CA GLU A 114 18.33 -5.30 22.09
C GLU A 114 17.55 -6.14 23.12
N THR A 115 16.69 -5.53 23.92
CA THR A 115 15.81 -6.23 24.88
C THR A 115 14.67 -7.00 24.22
N GLY A 116 14.47 -6.86 22.90
CA GLY A 116 13.43 -7.55 22.15
C GLY A 116 13.62 -9.08 22.06
N PRO A 117 12.57 -9.82 21.66
CA PRO A 117 12.52 -11.28 21.68
C PRO A 117 13.24 -11.95 20.48
N ILE A 118 14.53 -11.64 20.34
CA ILE A 118 15.47 -12.23 19.40
C ILE A 118 16.56 -12.99 20.17
N VAL A 119 16.99 -14.14 19.65
CA VAL A 119 18.07 -14.96 20.22
C VAL A 119 19.14 -15.27 19.18
N LYS A 120 20.38 -15.49 19.64
CA LYS A 120 21.45 -16.03 18.77
C LYS A 120 21.14 -17.48 18.46
N ILE A 121 21.41 -17.87 17.22
CA ILE A 121 21.31 -19.26 16.76
C ILE A 121 22.70 -19.76 16.32
N PRO A 122 23.03 -21.03 16.57
CA PRO A 122 24.26 -21.62 16.04
C PRO A 122 24.28 -21.61 14.50
N GLU A 123 25.45 -21.40 13.89
CA GLU A 123 25.63 -21.40 12.43
C GLU A 123 25.23 -22.73 11.76
N VAL A 124 25.23 -23.84 12.52
CA VAL A 124 24.80 -25.15 12.03
C VAL A 124 23.30 -25.23 11.73
N ILE A 125 22.49 -24.32 12.27
CA ILE A 125 21.05 -24.27 12.02
C ILE A 125 20.81 -23.40 10.77
N PRO A 126 20.30 -23.95 9.66
CA PRO A 126 19.98 -23.16 8.47
C PRO A 126 18.92 -22.09 8.77
N PHE A 127 19.02 -20.91 8.15
CA PHE A 127 18.06 -19.82 8.36
C PHE A 127 16.60 -20.22 8.06
N ALA A 128 16.35 -20.98 6.99
CA ALA A 128 15.01 -21.49 6.70
C ALA A 128 14.41 -22.29 7.88
N ASN A 129 15.24 -23.11 8.52
CA ASN A 129 14.84 -23.89 9.70
C ASN A 129 14.68 -22.99 10.93
N ALA A 130 15.55 -22.00 11.10
CA ALA A 130 15.50 -21.08 12.23
C ALA A 130 14.31 -20.12 12.15
N ALA A 131 13.89 -19.68 10.97
CA ALA A 131 12.68 -18.86 10.77
C ALA A 131 11.38 -19.65 10.98
N ALA A 132 11.43 -20.98 10.94
CA ALA A 132 10.26 -21.85 11.12
C ALA A 132 9.92 -22.15 12.59
N VAL A 133 10.70 -21.65 13.54
CA VAL A 133 10.65 -22.01 14.96
C VAL A 133 9.95 -20.98 15.85
N PRO A 134 10.24 -19.67 15.77
CA PRO A 134 9.95 -18.74 16.85
C PRO A 134 8.50 -18.70 17.33
N VAL A 135 7.53 -18.45 16.47
CA VAL A 135 6.11 -18.33 16.84
C VAL A 135 5.57 -19.66 17.33
N SER A 136 5.76 -20.72 16.55
CA SER A 136 5.17 -22.04 16.82
C SER A 136 5.72 -22.65 18.11
N PHE A 137 7.05 -22.63 18.28
CA PHE A 137 7.68 -23.24 19.44
C PHE A 137 7.64 -22.36 20.68
N ALA A 138 7.75 -21.03 20.58
CA ALA A 138 7.57 -20.19 21.76
C ALA A 138 6.13 -20.30 22.28
N THR A 139 5.13 -20.32 21.40
CA THR A 139 3.72 -20.54 21.80
C THR A 139 3.56 -21.88 22.52
N ALA A 140 4.04 -22.98 21.90
CA ALA A 140 3.90 -24.32 22.47
C ALA A 140 4.69 -24.49 23.78
N HIS A 141 5.89 -23.92 23.88
CA HIS A 141 6.73 -24.00 25.07
C HIS A 141 6.11 -23.21 26.23
N ILE A 142 5.70 -21.95 25.99
CA ILE A 142 5.03 -21.15 27.01
C ILE A 142 3.72 -21.84 27.44
N ALA A 143 2.93 -22.35 26.49
CA ALA A 143 1.68 -23.04 26.77
C ALA A 143 1.85 -24.28 27.64
N LEU A 144 2.70 -25.22 27.23
CA LEU A 144 2.79 -26.53 27.88
C LEU A 144 3.72 -26.52 29.09
N HIS A 145 4.85 -25.81 29.01
CA HIS A 145 5.85 -25.82 30.08
C HIS A 145 5.57 -24.72 31.12
N ASN A 146 5.35 -23.48 30.69
CA ASN A 146 5.27 -22.33 31.61
C ASN A 146 3.87 -22.13 32.20
N VAL A 147 2.80 -22.40 31.43
CA VAL A 147 1.42 -22.19 31.86
C VAL A 147 0.80 -23.51 32.34
N ALA A 148 0.89 -24.57 31.54
CA ALA A 148 0.32 -25.86 31.92
C ALA A 148 1.17 -26.63 32.93
N HIS A 149 2.49 -26.35 33.02
CA HIS A 149 3.42 -27.15 33.85
C HIS A 149 3.27 -28.66 33.61
N ILE A 150 3.26 -29.07 32.34
CA ILE A 150 3.03 -30.47 31.96
C ILE A 150 4.04 -31.41 32.63
N GLN A 151 3.54 -32.52 33.20
CA GLN A 151 4.31 -33.50 33.94
C GLN A 151 4.41 -34.85 33.20
N PRO A 152 5.46 -35.64 33.47
CA PRO A 152 5.56 -37.00 32.96
C PRO A 152 4.35 -37.85 33.39
N GLY A 153 3.78 -38.60 32.43
CA GLY A 153 2.62 -39.47 32.67
C GLY A 153 1.25 -38.80 32.51
N GLU A 154 1.18 -37.47 32.38
CA GLU A 154 -0.08 -36.78 32.08
C GLU A 154 -0.56 -37.01 30.65
N THR A 155 -1.85 -36.75 30.42
CA THR A 155 -2.48 -36.79 29.10
C THR A 155 -2.71 -35.39 28.55
N VAL A 156 -2.39 -35.17 27.27
CA VAL A 156 -2.60 -33.88 26.59
C VAL A 156 -3.40 -34.05 25.32
N LEU A 157 -4.38 -33.17 25.10
CA LEU A 157 -5.10 -33.04 23.83
C LEU A 157 -4.57 -31.82 23.06
N ILE A 158 -4.04 -32.07 21.87
CA ILE A 158 -3.51 -31.03 20.97
C ILE A 158 -4.43 -30.92 19.75
N HIS A 159 -5.10 -29.78 19.64
CA HIS A 159 -5.90 -29.51 18.46
C HIS A 159 -5.05 -29.08 17.26
N SER A 160 -5.56 -29.33 16.06
CA SER A 160 -4.87 -29.04 14.79
C SER A 160 -3.41 -29.52 14.78
N ALA A 161 -3.13 -30.70 15.32
CA ALA A 161 -1.76 -31.13 15.66
C ALA A 161 -0.79 -31.24 14.47
N SER A 162 -1.29 -31.24 13.23
CA SER A 162 -0.48 -31.18 12.01
C SER A 162 -0.03 -29.77 11.61
N SER A 163 -0.53 -28.71 12.27
CA SER A 163 -0.03 -27.34 12.07
C SER A 163 1.39 -27.19 12.63
N ASP A 164 2.08 -26.12 12.25
CA ASP A 164 3.39 -25.78 12.81
C ASP A 164 3.43 -25.78 14.35
N THR A 165 2.47 -25.12 14.98
CA THR A 165 2.32 -25.00 16.44
C THR A 165 1.89 -26.31 17.07
N GLY A 166 0.98 -27.05 16.40
CA GLY A 166 0.56 -28.37 16.83
C GLY A 166 1.71 -29.37 16.87
N GLN A 167 2.55 -29.36 15.83
CA GLN A 167 3.73 -30.20 15.73
C GLN A 167 4.78 -29.84 16.81
N ALA A 168 5.00 -28.55 17.07
CA ALA A 168 5.85 -28.10 18.16
C ALA A 168 5.33 -28.58 19.53
N ALA A 169 4.03 -28.45 19.77
CA ALA A 169 3.37 -28.91 20.99
C ALA A 169 3.46 -30.43 21.18
N VAL A 170 3.31 -31.21 20.10
CA VAL A 170 3.50 -32.68 20.14
C VAL A 170 4.90 -33.02 20.62
N GLN A 171 5.93 -32.38 20.06
CA GLN A 171 7.31 -32.66 20.43
C GLN A 171 7.60 -32.30 21.88
N ILE A 172 7.15 -31.12 22.33
CA ILE A 172 7.33 -30.65 23.71
C ILE A 172 6.61 -31.57 24.70
N ALA A 173 5.37 -31.97 24.41
CA ALA A 173 4.61 -32.90 25.24
C ALA A 173 5.28 -34.28 25.35
N LYS A 174 5.76 -34.83 24.23
CA LYS A 174 6.45 -36.13 24.23
C LYS A 174 7.78 -36.04 24.99
N ASN A 175 8.53 -34.96 24.84
CA ASN A 175 9.77 -34.74 25.57
C ASN A 175 9.54 -34.60 27.09
N ALA A 176 8.38 -34.06 27.49
CA ALA A 176 7.94 -34.02 28.89
C ALA A 176 7.40 -35.38 29.41
N GLY A 177 7.32 -36.41 28.57
CA GLY A 177 6.81 -37.73 28.96
C GLY A 177 5.29 -37.84 29.04
N ALA A 178 4.55 -36.92 28.40
CA ALA A 178 3.10 -36.94 28.36
C ALA A 178 2.55 -37.85 27.24
N THR A 179 1.35 -38.39 27.45
CA THR A 179 0.59 -39.14 26.45
C THR A 179 -0.22 -38.18 25.57
N VAL A 180 0.09 -38.15 24.28
CA VAL A 180 -0.54 -37.23 23.33
C VAL A 180 -1.79 -37.83 22.71
N PHE A 181 -2.88 -37.06 22.76
CA PHE A 181 -4.06 -37.16 21.90
C PHE A 181 -4.07 -35.97 20.94
N ALA A 182 -4.48 -36.20 19.70
CA ALA A 182 -4.39 -35.20 18.64
C ALA A 182 -5.68 -35.15 17.82
N THR A 183 -5.99 -33.97 17.27
CA THR A 183 -7.02 -33.84 16.22
C THR A 183 -6.43 -33.30 14.93
N VAL A 184 -6.92 -33.78 13.78
CA VAL A 184 -6.48 -33.37 12.44
C VAL A 184 -7.67 -33.29 11.47
N SER A 185 -7.52 -32.53 10.39
CA SER A 185 -8.60 -32.28 9.42
C SER A 185 -8.63 -33.26 8.23
N SER A 186 -7.61 -34.10 8.04
CA SER A 186 -7.54 -35.03 6.91
C SER A 186 -6.73 -36.30 7.24
N GLU A 187 -6.92 -37.37 6.45
CA GLU A 187 -6.16 -38.61 6.62
C GLU A 187 -4.68 -38.45 6.27
N SER A 188 -4.34 -37.56 5.32
CA SER A 188 -2.94 -37.23 5.02
C SER A 188 -2.23 -36.59 6.22
N LYS A 189 -2.91 -35.67 6.91
CA LYS A 189 -2.41 -35.02 8.14
C LYS A 189 -2.29 -36.02 9.29
N LYS A 190 -3.21 -36.98 9.39
CA LYS A 190 -3.13 -38.09 10.35
C LYS A 190 -1.90 -38.97 10.10
N LYS A 191 -1.66 -39.35 8.85
CA LYS A 191 -0.50 -40.15 8.46
C LYS A 191 0.82 -39.48 8.83
N LEU A 192 0.93 -38.16 8.65
CA LEU A 192 2.10 -37.40 9.08
C LEU A 192 2.37 -37.54 10.60
N LEU A 193 1.34 -37.44 11.44
CA LEU A 193 1.49 -37.60 12.90
C LEU A 193 1.90 -39.02 13.30
N MET A 194 1.47 -40.02 12.55
CA MET A 194 1.86 -41.42 12.76
C MET A 194 3.31 -41.67 12.31
N ASP A 195 3.65 -41.21 11.12
CA ASP A 195 4.93 -41.54 10.47
C ASP A 195 6.09 -40.76 11.10
N ILE A 196 5.91 -39.46 11.37
CA ILE A 196 6.96 -38.58 11.88
C ILE A 196 7.00 -38.58 13.42
N TYR A 197 5.83 -38.45 14.04
CA TYR A 197 5.74 -38.28 15.50
C TYR A 197 5.35 -39.56 16.23
N HIS A 198 5.14 -40.67 15.53
CA HIS A 198 4.81 -41.97 16.12
C HIS A 198 3.65 -41.91 17.12
N ILE A 199 2.64 -41.06 16.83
CA ILE A 199 1.40 -41.04 17.59
C ILE A 199 0.55 -42.23 17.10
N PRO A 200 0.07 -43.11 17.99
CA PRO A 200 -0.78 -44.23 17.60
C PRO A 200 -2.04 -43.74 16.87
N ALA A 201 -2.44 -44.44 15.81
CA ALA A 201 -3.68 -44.12 15.06
C ALA A 201 -4.92 -44.04 15.97
N SER A 202 -4.92 -44.80 17.07
CA SER A 202 -5.95 -44.80 18.10
C SER A 202 -6.08 -43.45 18.83
N HIS A 203 -5.01 -42.65 18.89
CA HIS A 203 -4.93 -41.38 19.62
C HIS A 203 -5.17 -40.16 18.72
N ILE A 204 -5.44 -40.37 17.43
CA ILE A 204 -5.66 -39.30 16.45
C ILE A 204 -7.12 -39.30 16.01
N PHE A 205 -7.78 -38.15 16.15
CA PHE A 205 -9.20 -37.96 15.87
C PHE A 205 -9.44 -36.88 14.80
N SER A 206 -10.65 -36.85 14.23
CA SER A 206 -11.02 -35.77 13.29
C SER A 206 -11.30 -34.47 14.04
N SER A 207 -10.74 -33.36 13.57
CA SER A 207 -11.02 -32.01 14.07
C SER A 207 -12.31 -31.41 13.52
N GLN A 208 -12.96 -32.06 12.55
CA GLN A 208 -14.20 -31.59 11.91
C GLN A 208 -15.47 -32.08 12.63
N THR A 209 -15.31 -32.92 13.64
CA THR A 209 -16.44 -33.53 14.36
C THR A 209 -16.18 -33.45 15.85
N ILE A 210 -17.22 -33.27 16.65
CA ILE A 210 -17.13 -33.30 18.12
C ILE A 210 -16.95 -34.71 18.71
N VAL A 211 -16.89 -35.75 17.87
CA VAL A 211 -16.82 -37.15 18.30
C VAL A 211 -15.51 -37.46 19.06
N PHE A 212 -14.46 -36.64 18.87
CA PHE A 212 -13.19 -36.80 19.58
C PHE A 212 -13.39 -36.83 21.11
N SER A 213 -14.30 -36.02 21.67
CA SER A 213 -14.49 -35.92 23.13
C SER A 213 -14.93 -37.25 23.73
N LYS A 214 -15.91 -37.92 23.09
CA LYS A 214 -16.41 -39.24 23.50
C LYS A 214 -15.35 -40.32 23.35
N MET A 215 -14.57 -40.27 22.27
CA MET A 215 -13.52 -41.26 22.01
C MET A 215 -12.35 -41.13 22.99
N ILE A 216 -11.95 -39.90 23.34
CA ILE A 216 -10.97 -39.63 24.38
C ILE A 216 -11.46 -40.16 25.71
N LYS A 217 -12.69 -39.81 26.13
CA LYS A 217 -13.27 -40.32 27.39
C LYS A 217 -13.25 -41.84 27.46
N ARG A 218 -13.57 -42.55 26.37
CA ARG A 218 -13.49 -44.02 26.34
C ARG A 218 -12.06 -44.53 26.58
N ARG A 219 -11.05 -43.85 26.04
CA ARG A 219 -9.63 -44.25 26.18
C ARG A 219 -9.04 -43.88 27.53
N THR A 220 -9.55 -42.82 28.16
CA THR A 220 -9.07 -42.34 29.45
C THR A 220 -9.91 -42.90 30.61
N GLY A 221 -10.70 -43.96 30.40
CA GLY A 221 -11.56 -44.55 31.44
C GLY A 221 -12.59 -43.59 32.04
N GLY A 222 -13.10 -42.66 31.23
CA GLY A 222 -14.08 -41.64 31.61
C GLY A 222 -13.48 -40.34 32.18
N LYS A 223 -12.17 -40.32 32.50
CA LYS A 223 -11.53 -39.19 33.19
C LYS A 223 -11.45 -37.91 32.37
N GLY A 224 -11.14 -38.00 31.07
CA GLY A 224 -10.80 -36.84 30.26
C GLY A 224 -9.29 -36.68 30.12
N VAL A 225 -8.84 -35.48 29.77
CA VAL A 225 -7.42 -35.12 29.57
C VAL A 225 -6.94 -34.06 30.56
N ASP A 226 -5.69 -34.18 30.99
CA ASP A 226 -5.09 -33.30 32.01
C ASP A 226 -4.72 -31.92 31.44
N VAL A 227 -4.28 -31.87 30.19
CA VAL A 227 -3.92 -30.63 29.49
C VAL A 227 -4.65 -30.56 28.14
N ILE A 228 -5.18 -29.39 27.80
CA ILE A 228 -5.76 -29.13 26.48
C ILE A 228 -5.07 -27.90 25.88
N LEU A 229 -4.47 -28.06 24.70
CA LEU A 229 -4.03 -26.95 23.87
C LEU A 229 -5.06 -26.75 22.75
N ASN A 230 -5.90 -25.73 22.90
CA ASN A 230 -7.02 -25.48 22.00
C ASN A 230 -6.72 -24.37 20.98
N SER A 231 -7.08 -24.66 19.73
CA SER A 231 -7.12 -23.70 18.62
C SER A 231 -8.45 -23.77 17.84
N LEU A 232 -9.41 -24.60 18.28
CA LEU A 232 -10.71 -24.75 17.62
C LEU A 232 -11.72 -23.75 18.19
N THR A 233 -12.74 -23.45 17.40
CA THR A 233 -13.79 -22.47 17.72
C THR A 233 -15.16 -23.13 17.89
N GLY A 234 -16.14 -22.40 18.41
CA GLY A 234 -17.53 -22.82 18.53
C GLY A 234 -17.74 -24.09 19.35
N GLU A 235 -18.62 -24.98 18.87
CA GLU A 235 -19.01 -26.21 19.60
C GLU A 235 -17.81 -27.11 19.92
N SER A 236 -16.79 -27.14 19.07
CA SER A 236 -15.58 -27.93 19.31
C SER A 236 -14.79 -27.44 20.52
N LEU A 237 -14.74 -26.12 20.78
CA LEU A 237 -14.13 -25.57 21.99
C LEU A 237 -14.89 -26.05 23.23
N PHE A 238 -16.22 -25.95 23.23
CA PHE A 238 -17.03 -26.37 24.36
C PHE A 238 -16.95 -27.89 24.61
N GLU A 239 -16.84 -28.69 23.57
CA GLU A 239 -16.66 -30.15 23.70
C GLU A 239 -15.27 -30.50 24.23
N SER A 240 -14.24 -29.73 23.87
CA SER A 240 -12.91 -29.83 24.47
C SER A 240 -12.95 -29.48 25.95
N TRP A 241 -13.64 -28.38 26.31
CA TRP A 241 -13.87 -27.97 27.71
C TRP A 241 -14.61 -29.05 28.52
N ARG A 242 -15.59 -29.74 27.93
CA ARG A 242 -16.29 -30.87 28.57
C ARG A 242 -15.43 -32.13 28.71
N CYS A 243 -14.35 -32.24 27.94
CA CYS A 243 -13.44 -33.37 27.91
C CYS A 243 -12.25 -33.21 28.86
N ILE A 244 -12.10 -32.06 29.52
CA ILE A 244 -11.05 -31.86 30.51
C ILE A 244 -11.26 -32.75 31.75
N ALA A 245 -10.16 -33.29 32.28
CA ALA A 245 -10.12 -34.03 33.53
C ALA A 245 -10.12 -33.10 34.76
N PRO A 246 -10.48 -33.60 35.95
CA PRO A 246 -10.31 -32.86 37.19
C PRO A 246 -8.86 -32.39 37.38
N TYR A 247 -8.68 -31.18 37.90
CA TYR A 247 -7.39 -30.48 38.04
C TYR A 247 -6.69 -30.17 36.69
N GLY A 248 -7.41 -30.32 35.58
CA GLY A 248 -6.86 -30.10 34.26
C GLY A 248 -6.62 -28.62 33.93
N ARG A 249 -5.77 -28.38 32.93
CA ARG A 249 -5.40 -27.04 32.45
C ARG A 249 -5.80 -26.90 31.00
N PHE A 250 -6.66 -25.93 30.72
CA PHE A 250 -7.10 -25.56 29.38
C PHE A 250 -6.34 -24.32 28.93
N ILE A 251 -5.64 -24.42 27.81
CA ILE A 251 -4.84 -23.35 27.23
C ILE A 251 -5.43 -22.98 25.86
N GLU A 252 -6.00 -21.79 25.79
CA GLU A 252 -6.56 -21.19 24.58
C GLU A 252 -5.49 -20.37 23.86
N ILE A 253 -5.20 -20.71 22.60
CA ILE A 253 -4.33 -19.92 21.73
C ILE A 253 -5.11 -19.23 20.60
N GLY A 254 -6.39 -19.54 20.43
CA GLY A 254 -7.27 -18.90 19.45
C GLY A 254 -7.85 -17.58 19.99
N LYS A 255 -7.82 -16.53 19.15
CA LYS A 255 -8.35 -15.20 19.54
C LYS A 255 -9.81 -14.97 19.19
N ARG A 256 -10.38 -15.74 18.25
CA ARG A 256 -11.70 -15.47 17.67
C ARG A 256 -12.83 -15.42 18.71
N GLU A 257 -12.92 -16.44 19.56
CA GLU A 257 -13.95 -16.53 20.60
C GLU A 257 -13.78 -15.46 21.69
N ILE A 258 -12.52 -15.16 22.05
CA ILE A 258 -12.16 -14.13 23.02
C ILE A 258 -12.61 -12.74 22.53
N LEU A 259 -12.27 -12.39 21.28
CA LEU A 259 -12.67 -11.13 20.65
C LEU A 259 -14.18 -11.00 20.47
N SER A 260 -14.87 -12.14 20.33
CA SER A 260 -16.34 -12.19 20.21
C SER A 260 -17.05 -12.20 21.56
N ASN A 261 -16.30 -12.20 22.67
CA ASN A 261 -16.81 -12.23 24.04
C ASN A 261 -17.82 -13.37 24.30
N HIS A 262 -17.54 -14.57 23.78
CA HIS A 262 -18.40 -15.74 24.01
C HIS A 262 -18.32 -16.22 25.47
N GLY A 263 -19.45 -16.66 26.02
CA GLY A 263 -19.53 -17.16 27.39
C GLY A 263 -18.91 -18.55 27.55
N LEU A 264 -18.08 -18.74 28.58
CA LEU A 264 -17.52 -20.03 28.97
C LEU A 264 -18.40 -20.69 30.07
N PRO A 265 -18.90 -21.93 29.88
CA PRO A 265 -19.69 -22.61 30.90
C PRO A 265 -18.89 -22.88 32.19
N MET A 266 -19.35 -22.31 33.31
CA MET A 266 -18.60 -22.32 34.58
C MET A 266 -18.58 -23.68 35.31
N PHE A 267 -19.45 -24.63 34.94
CA PHE A 267 -19.64 -25.88 35.70
C PHE A 267 -18.35 -26.68 35.91
N LYS A 268 -17.42 -26.68 34.95
CA LYS A 268 -16.17 -27.44 35.04
C LYS A 268 -15.21 -26.94 36.12
N PHE A 269 -15.32 -25.68 36.56
CA PHE A 269 -14.50 -25.16 37.65
C PHE A 269 -14.74 -25.88 38.99
N LEU A 270 -15.87 -26.58 39.15
CA LEU A 270 -16.09 -27.47 40.31
C LEU A 270 -15.07 -28.63 40.39
N GLU A 271 -14.43 -28.97 39.28
CA GLU A 271 -13.40 -30.01 39.21
C GLU A 271 -11.97 -29.43 39.39
N ASN A 272 -11.84 -28.19 39.92
CA ASN A 272 -10.57 -27.48 40.14
C ASN A 272 -9.73 -27.27 38.85
N VAL A 273 -10.39 -27.11 37.71
CA VAL A 273 -9.71 -26.86 36.43
C VAL A 273 -9.25 -25.41 36.32
N THR A 274 -8.22 -25.16 35.50
CA THR A 274 -7.77 -23.81 35.14
C THR A 274 -7.99 -23.55 33.66
N PHE A 275 -8.43 -22.33 33.31
CA PHE A 275 -8.50 -21.85 31.92
C PHE A 275 -7.55 -20.67 31.76
N SER A 276 -6.69 -20.71 30.75
CA SER A 276 -5.70 -19.67 30.46
C SER A 276 -5.67 -19.37 28.96
N ALA A 277 -5.59 -18.09 28.61
CA ALA A 277 -5.40 -17.66 27.24
C ALA A 277 -3.95 -17.16 27.05
N ILE A 278 -3.37 -17.44 25.89
CA ILE A 278 -2.01 -17.00 25.54
C ILE A 278 -2.05 -16.18 24.26
N ASP A 279 -1.48 -14.98 24.34
CA ASP A 279 -1.27 -14.10 23.20
C ASP A 279 0.22 -13.81 23.04
N LEU A 280 0.89 -14.59 22.19
CA LEU A 280 2.33 -14.41 21.95
C LEU A 280 2.66 -13.03 21.37
N THR A 281 1.76 -12.44 20.57
CA THR A 281 1.97 -11.12 19.97
C THR A 281 1.99 -10.02 21.02
N ALA A 282 1.11 -10.08 22.02
CA ALA A 282 1.15 -9.14 23.15
C ALA A 282 2.38 -9.40 24.04
N MET A 283 2.66 -10.67 24.35
CA MET A 283 3.80 -11.05 25.18
C MET A 283 5.16 -10.66 24.57
N SER A 284 5.32 -10.68 23.24
CA SER A 284 6.57 -10.30 22.59
C SER A 284 6.93 -8.82 22.82
N VAL A 285 5.93 -7.97 23.05
CA VAL A 285 6.09 -6.53 23.33
C VAL A 285 6.12 -6.25 24.83
N GLU A 286 5.18 -6.82 25.59
CA GLU A 286 4.98 -6.50 27.01
C GLU A 286 5.83 -7.34 27.96
N ARG A 287 6.21 -8.55 27.55
CA ARG A 287 6.98 -9.53 28.33
C ARG A 287 8.05 -10.24 27.49
N PRO A 288 8.93 -9.49 26.79
CA PRO A 288 9.90 -10.05 25.87
C PRO A 288 10.84 -11.06 26.56
N GLU A 289 11.13 -10.91 27.85
CA GLU A 289 11.96 -11.80 28.64
C GLU A 289 11.44 -13.24 28.68
N VAL A 290 10.11 -13.42 28.75
CA VAL A 290 9.48 -14.76 28.73
C VAL A 290 9.66 -15.40 27.36
N CYS A 291 9.48 -14.63 26.30
CA CYS A 291 9.69 -15.08 24.92
C CYS A 291 11.17 -15.43 24.67
N ILE A 292 12.11 -14.60 25.13
CA ILE A 292 13.56 -14.86 25.00
C ILE A 292 13.93 -16.16 25.72
N ALA A 293 13.45 -16.37 26.94
CA ALA A 293 13.74 -17.59 27.71
C ALA A 293 13.19 -18.84 27.01
N ALA A 294 11.95 -18.77 26.49
CA ALA A 294 11.35 -19.85 25.73
C ALA A 294 12.13 -20.15 24.44
N LEU A 295 12.49 -19.13 23.66
CA LEU A 295 13.26 -19.29 22.43
C LEU A 295 14.64 -19.90 22.70
N LYS A 296 15.36 -19.44 23.73
CA LYS A 296 16.65 -20.03 24.13
C LYS A 296 16.51 -21.51 24.43
N SER A 297 15.57 -21.88 25.31
CA SER A 297 15.34 -23.28 25.68
C SER A 297 14.99 -24.16 24.47
N VAL A 298 14.19 -23.64 23.54
CA VAL A 298 13.82 -24.32 22.31
C VAL A 298 15.03 -24.53 21.39
N PHE A 299 15.80 -23.47 21.09
CA PHE A 299 16.95 -23.57 20.20
C PHE A 299 18.07 -24.44 20.81
N ASP A 300 18.28 -24.38 22.12
CA ASP A 300 19.20 -25.28 22.83
C ASP A 300 18.75 -26.75 22.68
N SER A 301 17.44 -27.01 22.79
CA SER A 301 16.87 -28.34 22.60
C SER A 301 16.94 -28.83 21.15
N ILE A 302 16.81 -27.93 20.18
CA ILE A 302 17.01 -28.23 18.76
C ILE A 302 18.48 -28.57 18.48
N GLN A 303 19.41 -27.79 19.03
CA GLN A 303 20.84 -28.04 18.92
C GLN A 303 21.24 -29.38 19.55
N ALA A 304 20.62 -29.75 20.67
CA ALA A 304 20.81 -31.05 21.32
C ALA A 304 20.14 -32.22 20.55
N GLY A 305 19.34 -31.95 19.53
CA GLY A 305 18.63 -32.95 18.74
C GLY A 305 17.35 -33.50 19.37
N ASN A 306 16.91 -32.92 20.50
CA ASN A 306 15.68 -33.32 21.22
C ASN A 306 14.42 -32.79 20.54
N LEU A 307 14.51 -31.61 19.94
CA LEU A 307 13.44 -30.99 19.15
C LEU A 307 13.92 -30.80 17.71
N ARG A 308 12.98 -30.70 16.78
CA ARG A 308 13.24 -30.40 15.37
C ARG A 308 12.19 -29.44 14.84
N PRO A 309 12.53 -28.51 13.92
CA PRO A 309 11.54 -27.65 13.27
C PRO A 309 10.39 -28.47 12.64
N SER A 310 9.18 -27.92 12.68
CA SER A 310 7.96 -28.55 12.15
C SER A 310 8.09 -28.89 10.66
N GLN A 311 7.52 -30.02 10.24
CA GLN A 311 7.69 -30.58 8.89
C GLN A 311 6.36 -30.68 8.13
N PRO A 312 6.36 -30.50 6.80
CA PRO A 312 7.46 -29.98 5.99
C PRO A 312 7.69 -28.48 6.22
N ILE A 313 8.91 -28.01 5.96
CA ILE A 313 9.19 -26.58 5.79
C ILE A 313 9.05 -26.27 4.30
N ASN A 314 8.06 -25.45 3.95
CA ASN A 314 7.77 -25.03 2.59
C ASN A 314 8.39 -23.65 2.37
N ALA A 315 9.51 -23.60 1.64
CA ALA A 315 10.22 -22.36 1.36
C ALA A 315 9.80 -21.80 -0.02
N TYR A 316 9.45 -20.52 -0.03
CA TYR A 316 9.11 -19.75 -1.23
C TYR A 316 10.00 -18.52 -1.31
N GLY A 317 10.38 -18.08 -2.51
CA GLY A 317 10.99 -16.78 -2.70
C GLY A 317 10.02 -15.65 -2.35
N VAL A 318 10.55 -14.47 -2.03
CA VAL A 318 9.75 -13.27 -1.82
C VAL A 318 8.99 -12.85 -3.10
N GLY A 319 9.49 -13.23 -4.28
CA GLY A 319 8.74 -13.08 -5.54
C GLY A 319 7.58 -14.07 -5.71
N GLU A 320 7.51 -15.12 -4.90
CA GLU A 320 6.52 -16.21 -4.95
C GLU A 320 5.46 -16.07 -3.84
N MET A 321 5.32 -14.89 -3.24
CA MET A 321 4.38 -14.66 -2.13
C MET A 321 2.93 -15.00 -2.46
N GLU A 322 2.46 -14.68 -3.68
CA GLU A 322 1.09 -15.02 -4.11
C GLU A 322 0.83 -16.54 -4.03
N GLU A 323 1.80 -17.36 -4.44
CA GLU A 323 1.70 -18.80 -4.33
C GLU A 323 1.74 -19.27 -2.85
N ALA A 324 2.62 -18.66 -2.05
CA ALA A 324 2.77 -19.00 -0.63
C ALA A 324 1.46 -18.76 0.15
N PHE A 325 0.86 -17.56 -0.01
CA PHE A 325 -0.41 -17.21 0.63
C PHE A 325 -1.59 -18.00 0.05
N GLY A 326 -1.65 -18.18 -1.28
CA GLY A 326 -2.70 -18.99 -1.91
C GLY A 326 -2.72 -20.43 -1.39
N LYS A 327 -1.55 -21.05 -1.19
CA LYS A 327 -1.46 -22.39 -0.57
C LYS A 327 -1.89 -22.41 0.90
N MET A 328 -1.63 -21.35 1.66
CA MET A 328 -2.08 -21.25 3.05
C MET A 328 -3.61 -21.20 3.16
N GLN A 329 -4.29 -20.49 2.25
CA GLN A 329 -5.75 -20.35 2.24
C GLN A 329 -6.49 -21.66 1.96
N THR A 330 -5.93 -22.55 1.14
CA THR A 330 -6.59 -23.82 0.75
C THR A 330 -6.78 -24.83 1.89
N SER A 331 -6.37 -24.54 3.14
CA SER A 331 -6.45 -25.45 4.31
C SER A 331 -5.73 -26.80 4.14
N GLN A 332 -5.07 -27.02 2.99
CA GLN A 332 -4.28 -28.19 2.67
C GLN A 332 -2.83 -28.09 3.15
N HIS A 333 -2.40 -26.89 3.57
CA HIS A 333 -1.08 -26.66 4.11
C HIS A 333 -0.80 -27.54 5.35
N VAL A 334 0.43 -28.06 5.40
CA VAL A 334 0.97 -28.87 6.49
C VAL A 334 2.37 -28.36 6.81
N GLY A 335 2.71 -28.31 8.10
CA GLY A 335 3.99 -27.81 8.55
C GLY A 335 4.04 -26.30 8.56
N LYS A 336 5.17 -25.74 8.10
CA LYS A 336 5.48 -24.31 8.17
C LYS A 336 5.78 -23.73 6.79
N THR A 337 5.31 -22.52 6.50
CA THR A 337 5.72 -21.75 5.33
C THR A 337 6.77 -20.71 5.74
N VAL A 338 7.84 -20.60 4.95
CA VAL A 338 8.87 -19.57 5.12
C VAL A 338 9.11 -18.85 3.79
N LEU A 339 9.34 -17.55 3.85
CA LEU A 339 9.74 -16.71 2.72
C LEU A 339 11.26 -16.51 2.76
N ASP A 340 11.92 -16.84 1.67
CA ASP A 340 13.33 -16.58 1.39
C ASP A 340 13.46 -15.19 0.79
N MET A 341 14.16 -14.28 1.48
CA MET A 341 14.34 -12.89 1.08
C MET A 341 15.42 -12.76 0.00
N ARG A 342 15.21 -13.45 -1.12
CA ARG A 342 16.14 -13.53 -2.25
C ARG A 342 16.23 -12.18 -2.96
N GLY A 343 17.43 -11.61 -2.96
CA GLY A 343 17.65 -10.29 -3.57
C GLY A 343 17.31 -10.19 -5.06
N HIS A 344 17.42 -11.29 -5.81
CA HIS A 344 17.18 -11.33 -7.26
C HIS A 344 15.71 -11.46 -7.65
N ASP A 345 14.82 -11.76 -6.70
CA ASP A 345 13.40 -11.88 -6.95
C ASP A 345 12.82 -10.52 -7.38
N GLN A 346 11.91 -10.56 -8.33
CA GLN A 346 11.21 -9.37 -8.82
C GLN A 346 9.96 -9.13 -7.98
N VAL A 347 9.86 -7.95 -7.38
CA VAL A 347 8.71 -7.57 -6.54
C VAL A 347 8.12 -6.25 -7.01
N LYS A 348 6.80 -6.10 -6.83
CA LYS A 348 6.12 -4.81 -7.04
C LYS A 348 6.46 -3.87 -5.90
N MET A 349 6.86 -2.65 -6.23
CA MET A 349 7.24 -1.63 -5.26
C MET A 349 6.56 -0.31 -5.53
N ALA A 350 6.11 0.35 -4.47
CA ALA A 350 5.64 1.74 -4.44
C ALA A 350 6.69 2.63 -3.78
N LEU A 351 7.75 2.95 -4.54
CA LEU A 351 8.85 3.77 -4.04
C LEU A 351 8.47 5.24 -3.99
N ARG A 352 8.92 5.96 -2.95
CA ARG A 352 8.77 7.42 -2.95
C ARG A 352 9.75 8.00 -3.95
N THR A 353 9.22 8.81 -4.87
CA THR A 353 10.07 9.55 -5.82
C THR A 353 10.74 10.71 -5.06
N ARG A 354 11.90 10.48 -4.46
CA ARG A 354 12.71 11.58 -3.89
C ARG A 354 13.41 12.31 -5.03
N SER A 355 13.37 13.64 -4.99
CA SER A 355 14.20 14.45 -5.88
C SER A 355 15.67 14.18 -5.58
N GLY A 356 16.51 14.04 -6.60
CA GLY A 356 17.96 13.80 -6.44
C GLY A 356 18.75 15.00 -5.93
N PHE A 357 18.10 16.05 -5.42
CA PHE A 357 18.69 17.23 -4.80
C PHE A 357 17.74 17.77 -3.71
N SER A 358 18.30 18.52 -2.77
CA SER A 358 17.56 19.30 -1.78
C SER A 358 17.77 20.80 -2.03
N LEU A 359 16.75 21.59 -1.75
CA LEU A 359 16.85 23.05 -1.73
C LEU A 359 17.73 23.51 -0.56
N ASP A 360 18.46 24.60 -0.78
CA ASP A 360 19.30 25.20 0.26
C ASP A 360 18.43 25.74 1.41
N PRO A 361 18.53 25.17 2.64
CA PRO A 361 17.73 25.64 3.77
C PRO A 361 18.09 27.09 4.18
N ASN A 362 19.28 27.58 3.82
CA ASN A 362 19.74 28.94 4.09
C ASN A 362 19.47 29.92 2.94
N ALA A 363 18.49 29.61 2.07
CA ALA A 363 18.04 30.47 0.99
C ALA A 363 16.55 30.76 1.08
N THR A 364 16.12 31.83 0.40
CA THR A 364 14.71 32.22 0.27
C THR A 364 14.17 31.87 -1.10
N PHE A 365 12.94 31.34 -1.14
CA PHE A 365 12.24 31.03 -2.37
C PHE A 365 10.95 31.84 -2.47
N VAL A 366 10.76 32.50 -3.60
CA VAL A 366 9.62 33.39 -3.85
C VAL A 366 8.55 32.62 -4.61
N VAL A 367 7.32 32.65 -4.10
CA VAL A 367 6.13 32.19 -4.84
C VAL A 367 5.22 33.39 -5.02
N SER A 368 5.11 33.88 -6.24
CA SER A 368 4.26 35.02 -6.54
C SER A 368 2.95 34.60 -7.15
N GLY A 369 1.87 35.12 -6.60
CA GLY A 369 0.53 34.92 -7.11
C GLY A 369 -0.35 33.95 -6.34
N GLU A 370 -0.14 33.67 -5.03
CA GLU A 370 -0.96 32.60 -4.47
C GLU A 370 -1.24 32.43 -2.96
N PHE A 371 -2.54 32.20 -2.70
CA PHE A 371 -3.14 31.23 -1.76
C PHE A 371 -4.19 30.32 -2.44
N GLY A 372 -4.17 30.24 -3.78
CA GLY A 372 -4.95 29.33 -4.64
C GLY A 372 -4.42 27.89 -4.65
N GLY A 373 -4.96 27.02 -5.51
CA GLY A 373 -4.64 25.59 -5.49
C GLY A 373 -3.20 25.24 -5.90
N LEU A 374 -2.66 25.85 -6.96
CA LEU A 374 -1.32 25.55 -7.47
C LEU A 374 -0.23 26.00 -6.48
N GLY A 375 -0.34 27.20 -5.97
CA GLY A 375 0.72 27.84 -5.19
C GLY A 375 0.75 27.40 -3.75
N ARG A 376 -0.40 26.99 -3.19
CA ARG A 376 -0.40 26.19 -1.96
C ARG A 376 0.36 24.88 -2.18
N SER A 377 0.08 24.17 -3.28
CA SER A 377 0.78 22.94 -3.63
C SER A 377 2.29 23.17 -3.83
N ILE A 378 2.69 24.24 -4.52
CA ILE A 378 4.09 24.64 -4.72
C ILE A 378 4.77 24.98 -3.39
N ALA A 379 4.15 25.81 -2.54
CA ALA A 379 4.74 26.21 -1.27
C ALA A 379 4.96 25.01 -0.35
N CYS A 380 3.98 24.11 -0.26
CA CYS A 380 4.10 22.85 0.47
C CYS A 380 5.21 21.96 -0.13
N TRP A 381 5.27 21.82 -1.45
CA TRP A 381 6.29 21.04 -2.12
C TRP A 381 7.70 21.60 -1.89
N LEU A 382 7.90 22.93 -1.96
CA LEU A 382 9.19 23.57 -1.67
C LEU A 382 9.63 23.28 -0.23
N ALA A 383 8.72 23.34 0.75
CA ALA A 383 9.00 22.99 2.13
C ALA A 383 9.48 21.53 2.27
N ASP A 384 8.81 20.61 1.58
CA ASP A 384 9.15 19.18 1.55
C ASP A 384 10.48 18.91 0.84
N GLN A 385 10.89 19.77 -0.11
CA GLN A 385 12.21 19.71 -0.77
C GLN A 385 13.34 20.40 0.02
N GLY A 386 13.08 20.83 1.26
CA GLY A 386 14.11 21.37 2.16
C GLY A 386 14.14 22.89 2.29
N ALA A 387 13.26 23.63 1.61
CA ALA A 387 13.16 25.08 1.81
C ALA A 387 12.77 25.39 3.27
N ARG A 388 13.42 26.41 3.86
CA ARG A 388 13.09 26.89 5.22
C ARG A 388 12.68 28.36 5.26
N HIS A 389 12.82 29.10 4.16
CA HIS A 389 12.39 30.48 4.04
C HIS A 389 11.57 30.67 2.77
N LEU A 390 10.29 31.02 2.90
CA LEU A 390 9.38 31.24 1.78
C LEU A 390 8.83 32.68 1.81
N LEU A 391 8.90 33.36 0.67
CA LEU A 391 8.24 34.66 0.45
C LEU A 391 7.03 34.46 -0.47
N LEU A 392 5.83 34.60 0.07
CA LEU A 392 4.56 34.38 -0.61
C LEU A 392 3.92 35.72 -0.98
N LEU A 393 3.95 36.09 -2.26
CA LEU A 393 3.44 37.39 -2.72
C LEU A 393 2.00 37.25 -3.25
N SER A 394 1.08 38.03 -2.70
CA SER A 394 -0.29 38.14 -3.23
C SER A 394 -0.91 39.47 -2.86
N ARG A 395 -1.89 39.94 -3.65
CA ARG A 395 -2.56 41.25 -3.41
C ARG A 395 -3.17 41.36 -2.01
N SER A 396 -3.71 40.27 -1.48
CA SER A 396 -4.32 40.23 -0.15
C SER A 396 -3.34 39.90 0.98
N GLY A 397 -2.12 39.45 0.65
CA GLY A 397 -1.18 38.88 1.62
C GLY A 397 -1.79 37.72 2.42
N GLY A 398 -1.11 37.33 3.51
CA GLY A 398 -1.55 36.27 4.43
C GLY A 398 -2.80 36.57 5.26
N GLN A 399 -3.60 37.57 4.86
CA GLN A 399 -4.78 38.01 5.62
C GLN A 399 -6.05 37.23 5.29
N SER A 400 -6.09 36.56 4.13
CA SER A 400 -7.19 35.65 3.78
C SER A 400 -7.19 34.40 4.68
N GLU A 401 -8.34 33.75 4.86
CA GLU A 401 -8.47 32.52 5.66
C GLU A 401 -7.53 31.40 5.17
N LYS A 402 -7.62 31.07 3.88
CA LYS A 402 -6.67 30.18 3.17
C LYS A 402 -5.21 30.63 3.31
N GLY A 403 -5.02 31.95 3.45
CA GLY A 403 -3.74 32.59 3.69
C GLY A 403 -3.10 32.18 5.00
N LYS A 404 -3.86 32.37 6.06
CA LYS A 404 -3.46 32.02 7.43
C LYS A 404 -3.28 30.51 7.59
N GLU A 405 -4.17 29.71 6.99
CA GLU A 405 -4.05 28.25 7.00
C GLU A 405 -2.74 27.77 6.38
N LEU A 406 -2.36 28.29 5.20
CA LEU A 406 -1.11 27.91 4.55
C LEU A 406 0.11 28.33 5.38
N VAL A 407 0.13 29.56 5.88
CA VAL A 407 1.26 30.07 6.70
C VAL A 407 1.42 29.23 7.96
N ASN A 408 0.33 28.99 8.71
CA ASN A 408 0.35 28.14 9.90
C ASN A 408 0.82 26.71 9.58
N TYR A 409 0.38 26.15 8.46
CA TYR A 409 0.80 24.82 8.02
C TYR A 409 2.32 24.76 7.73
N LEU A 410 2.86 25.77 7.07
CA LEU A 410 4.30 25.88 6.76
C LEU A 410 5.13 26.09 8.04
N GLU A 411 4.65 26.90 8.98
CA GLU A 411 5.29 27.12 10.28
C GLU A 411 5.36 25.83 11.11
N LEU A 412 4.30 25.00 11.11
CA LEU A 412 4.31 23.68 11.73
C LEU A 412 5.34 22.72 11.11
N LYS A 413 5.70 22.92 9.84
CA LYS A 413 6.79 22.22 9.14
C LYS A 413 8.18 22.84 9.39
N GLY A 414 8.29 23.84 10.26
CA GLY A 414 9.54 24.52 10.56
C GLY A 414 10.01 25.47 9.47
N VAL A 415 9.10 25.96 8.61
CA VAL A 415 9.39 26.94 7.56
C VAL A 415 8.98 28.34 8.01
N MET A 416 9.89 29.30 7.89
CA MET A 416 9.57 30.71 8.04
C MET A 416 8.89 31.20 6.76
N ALA A 417 7.59 31.47 6.82
CA ALA A 417 6.80 31.94 5.68
C ALA A 417 6.38 33.40 5.89
N LEU A 418 6.87 34.32 5.05
CA LEU A 418 6.42 35.72 5.01
C LEU A 418 5.44 35.91 3.86
N ALA A 419 4.27 36.49 4.16
CA ALA A 419 3.22 36.71 3.18
C ALA A 419 2.73 38.18 3.15
N PRO A 420 3.59 39.15 2.78
CA PRO A 420 3.19 40.55 2.69
C PRO A 420 2.15 40.75 1.58
N ALA A 421 1.27 41.74 1.78
CA ALA A 421 0.36 42.18 0.72
C ALA A 421 1.16 42.86 -0.39
N CYS A 422 1.18 42.26 -1.58
CA CYS A 422 1.97 42.71 -2.71
C CYS A 422 1.23 42.46 -4.03
N ASP A 423 0.99 43.52 -4.81
CA ASP A 423 0.61 43.40 -6.21
C ASP A 423 1.87 43.38 -7.05
N VAL A 424 2.19 42.23 -7.64
CA VAL A 424 3.39 42.08 -8.47
C VAL A 424 3.38 43.00 -9.69
N SER A 425 2.21 43.41 -10.18
CA SER A 425 2.08 44.35 -11.30
C SER A 425 2.53 45.77 -10.94
N ASP A 426 2.57 46.11 -9.65
CA ASP A 426 3.11 47.37 -9.13
C ASP A 426 4.57 47.20 -8.69
N GLY A 427 5.47 47.85 -9.42
CA GLY A 427 6.90 47.76 -9.14
C GLY A 427 7.30 48.33 -7.78
N GLU A 428 6.60 49.34 -7.25
CA GLU A 428 6.88 49.87 -5.91
C GLU A 428 6.41 48.91 -4.82
N SER A 429 5.26 48.26 -5.01
CA SER A 429 4.79 47.20 -4.13
C SER A 429 5.80 46.05 -4.02
N VAL A 430 6.36 45.58 -5.15
CA VAL A 430 7.40 44.55 -5.17
C VAL A 430 8.66 45.00 -4.41
N LYS A 431 9.15 46.23 -4.66
CA LYS A 431 10.31 46.76 -3.94
C LYS A 431 10.11 46.83 -2.43
N ASN A 432 8.92 47.24 -1.99
CA ASN A 432 8.59 47.33 -0.57
C ASN A 432 8.58 45.94 0.09
N ALA A 433 7.94 44.95 -0.55
CA ALA A 433 7.93 43.57 -0.06
C ALA A 433 9.36 42.97 0.04
N LEU A 434 10.21 43.25 -0.96
CA LEU A 434 11.62 42.80 -0.93
C LEU A 434 12.44 43.49 0.16
N ARG A 435 12.17 44.77 0.44
CA ARG A 435 12.85 45.51 1.52
C ARG A 435 12.51 44.93 2.89
N GLU A 436 11.24 44.62 3.13
CA GLU A 436 10.76 43.98 4.37
C GLU A 436 11.34 42.57 4.55
N THR A 437 11.49 41.83 3.45
CA THR A 437 12.05 40.47 3.48
C THR A 437 13.55 40.47 3.78
N ARG A 438 14.30 41.44 3.25
CA ARG A 438 15.76 41.48 3.35
C ARG A 438 16.29 41.58 4.78
N SER A 439 15.51 42.12 5.72
CA SER A 439 15.88 42.18 7.14
C SER A 439 15.55 40.90 7.91
N GLN A 440 14.75 40.00 7.35
CA GLN A 440 14.18 38.84 8.05
C GLN A 440 14.61 37.49 7.46
N MET A 441 15.01 37.46 6.19
CA MET A 441 15.32 36.23 5.48
C MET A 441 16.68 36.27 4.75
N PRO A 442 17.29 35.10 4.47
CA PRO A 442 18.49 34.99 3.65
C PRO A 442 18.33 35.46 2.19
N ARG A 443 19.37 35.26 1.38
CA ARG A 443 19.35 35.62 -0.05
C ARG A 443 18.31 34.78 -0.81
N ILE A 444 17.59 35.43 -1.71
CA ILE A 444 16.67 34.77 -2.64
C ILE A 444 17.46 33.96 -3.68
N LYS A 445 17.15 32.67 -3.82
CA LYS A 445 17.76 31.77 -4.81
C LYS A 445 16.77 31.17 -5.80
N GLY A 446 15.47 31.36 -5.64
CA GLY A 446 14.50 30.87 -6.62
C GLY A 446 13.20 31.65 -6.61
N CYS A 447 12.53 31.67 -7.76
CA CYS A 447 11.23 32.31 -7.93
C CYS A 447 10.32 31.45 -8.79
N ILE A 448 9.06 31.29 -8.37
CA ILE A 448 7.99 30.66 -9.14
C ILE A 448 6.84 31.65 -9.25
N GLN A 449 6.53 32.04 -10.48
CA GLN A 449 5.50 33.02 -10.79
C GLN A 449 4.24 32.35 -11.31
N THR A 450 3.19 32.41 -10.49
CA THR A 450 1.87 31.84 -10.73
C THR A 450 0.78 32.90 -10.85
N ALA A 451 1.10 34.18 -10.61
CA ALA A 451 0.12 35.26 -10.57
C ALA A 451 -0.63 35.38 -11.90
N MET A 452 -1.95 35.24 -11.82
CA MET A 452 -2.85 35.39 -12.96
C MET A 452 -4.23 35.84 -12.53
N VAL A 453 -4.94 36.48 -13.45
CA VAL A 453 -6.37 36.79 -13.34
C VAL A 453 -7.03 36.28 -14.62
N PRO A 454 -7.40 34.98 -14.68
CA PRO A 454 -8.05 34.43 -15.85
C PRO A 454 -9.43 35.05 -16.00
N ARG A 455 -9.73 35.54 -17.20
CA ARG A 455 -11.06 35.99 -17.59
C ARG A 455 -11.26 35.65 -19.06
N ASP A 456 -12.39 35.03 -19.34
CA ASP A 456 -12.74 34.58 -20.69
C ASP A 456 -13.83 35.49 -21.24
N ALA A 457 -13.62 35.97 -22.47
CA ALA A 457 -14.56 36.84 -23.19
C ALA A 457 -14.31 36.72 -24.69
N ARG A 458 -15.36 36.89 -25.51
CA ARG A 458 -15.16 37.00 -26.96
C ARG A 458 -14.34 38.25 -27.25
N PHE A 459 -13.52 38.21 -28.29
CA PHE A 459 -12.58 39.29 -28.57
C PHE A 459 -13.27 40.66 -28.70
N GLU A 460 -14.46 40.69 -29.29
CA GLU A 460 -15.29 41.88 -29.49
C GLU A 460 -15.83 42.50 -28.18
N GLU A 461 -15.88 41.72 -27.09
CA GLU A 461 -16.41 42.13 -25.78
C GLU A 461 -15.29 42.62 -24.84
N ILE A 462 -14.02 42.52 -25.26
CA ILE A 462 -12.86 42.86 -24.43
C ILE A 462 -12.69 44.38 -24.38
N SER A 463 -13.00 44.97 -23.22
CA SER A 463 -12.68 46.38 -22.94
C SER A 463 -11.17 46.57 -22.63
N HIS A 464 -10.67 47.79 -22.77
CA HIS A 464 -9.29 48.11 -22.35
C HIS A 464 -9.05 47.81 -20.86
N GLN A 465 -10.03 48.07 -20.00
CA GLN A 465 -9.92 47.76 -18.57
C GLN A 465 -9.80 46.24 -18.34
N PHE A 466 -10.63 45.44 -19.01
CA PHE A 466 -10.55 43.99 -18.95
C PHE A 466 -9.17 43.48 -19.41
N TRP A 467 -8.67 44.04 -20.52
CA TRP A 467 -7.34 43.71 -21.04
C TRP A 467 -6.26 43.97 -20.00
N GLN A 468 -6.23 45.19 -19.42
CA GLN A 468 -5.23 45.58 -18.43
C GLN A 468 -5.29 44.70 -17.19
N GLU A 469 -6.48 44.45 -16.63
CA GLU A 469 -6.65 43.64 -15.42
C GLU A 469 -6.19 42.18 -15.61
N SER A 470 -6.44 41.60 -16.78
CA SER A 470 -6.12 40.21 -17.09
C SER A 470 -4.63 40.02 -17.45
N ILE A 471 -4.05 40.95 -18.22
CA ILE A 471 -2.69 40.82 -18.74
C ILE A 471 -1.60 41.25 -17.75
N SER A 472 -1.88 42.26 -16.91
CA SER A 472 -0.86 42.91 -16.06
C SER A 472 -0.12 41.96 -15.11
N PRO A 473 -0.78 41.00 -14.43
CA PRO A 473 -0.08 40.09 -13.51
C PRO A 473 0.98 39.21 -14.20
N LYS A 474 0.71 38.77 -15.44
CA LYS A 474 1.66 37.97 -16.23
C LYS A 474 2.72 38.82 -16.93
N VAL A 475 2.33 39.97 -17.48
CA VAL A 475 3.27 40.82 -18.24
C VAL A 475 4.06 41.72 -17.30
N GLN A 476 3.40 42.73 -16.75
CA GLN A 476 4.06 43.70 -15.88
C GLN A 476 4.56 43.04 -14.60
N GLY A 477 3.80 42.10 -14.04
CA GLY A 477 4.18 41.37 -12.83
C GLY A 477 5.46 40.58 -12.98
N SER A 478 5.55 39.75 -14.01
CA SER A 478 6.75 38.95 -14.29
C SER A 478 7.95 39.81 -14.68
N TRP A 479 7.72 40.93 -15.37
CA TRP A 479 8.77 41.92 -15.66
C TRP A 479 9.31 42.58 -14.40
N ASN A 480 8.43 42.98 -13.46
CA ASN A 480 8.83 43.56 -12.18
C ASN A 480 9.65 42.56 -11.35
N LEU A 481 9.22 41.29 -11.30
CA LEU A 481 9.98 40.23 -10.63
C LEU A 481 11.35 40.02 -11.28
N HIS A 482 11.43 39.96 -12.60
CA HIS A 482 12.69 39.87 -13.33
C HIS A 482 13.63 41.05 -13.00
N LYS A 483 13.10 42.26 -12.92
CA LYS A 483 13.87 43.50 -12.69
C LYS A 483 14.33 43.68 -11.24
N HIS A 484 13.53 43.24 -10.26
CA HIS A 484 13.75 43.56 -8.85
C HIS A 484 14.31 42.41 -8.02
N LEU A 485 14.18 41.14 -8.47
CA LEU A 485 14.82 40.01 -7.82
C LEU A 485 16.32 39.95 -8.15
N PRO A 486 17.14 39.34 -7.27
CA PRO A 486 18.58 39.24 -7.50
C PRO A 486 18.91 38.35 -8.71
N GLN A 487 20.06 38.61 -9.31
CA GLN A 487 20.67 37.79 -10.35
C GLN A 487 21.29 36.49 -9.77
N GLY A 488 21.51 35.50 -10.63
CA GLY A 488 22.17 34.24 -10.28
C GLY A 488 21.33 33.34 -9.36
N MET A 489 20.03 33.29 -9.59
CA MET A 489 19.12 32.34 -8.93
C MET A 489 19.29 30.93 -9.50
N ASP A 490 19.05 29.92 -8.67
CA ASP A 490 19.06 28.50 -9.01
C ASP A 490 17.93 28.15 -10.00
N PHE A 491 16.80 28.85 -9.92
CA PHE A 491 15.68 28.73 -10.86
C PHE A 491 14.79 29.98 -10.91
N PHE A 492 14.14 30.19 -12.05
CA PHE A 492 13.09 31.20 -12.24
C PHE A 492 11.98 30.63 -13.11
N ILE A 493 10.91 30.14 -12.51
CA ILE A 493 9.86 29.40 -13.21
C ILE A 493 8.66 30.32 -13.45
N LEU A 494 8.23 30.42 -14.70
CA LEU A 494 7.04 31.13 -15.15
C LEU A 494 5.96 30.10 -15.49
N LEU A 495 4.87 30.07 -14.73
CA LEU A 495 3.74 29.22 -15.07
C LEU A 495 2.92 29.87 -16.19
N SER A 496 2.79 29.13 -17.29
CA SER A 496 2.08 29.49 -18.51
C SER A 496 0.99 28.44 -18.77
N SER A 497 0.38 28.46 -19.95
CA SER A 497 -0.67 27.51 -20.32
C SER A 497 -0.56 27.13 -21.79
N LEU A 498 -1.02 25.91 -22.10
CA LEU A 498 -1.21 25.43 -23.47
C LEU A 498 -2.01 26.41 -24.35
N SER A 499 -2.88 27.25 -23.77
CA SER A 499 -3.62 28.27 -24.51
C SER A 499 -2.71 29.29 -25.20
N GLY A 500 -1.47 29.51 -24.74
CA GLY A 500 -0.48 30.34 -25.42
C GLY A 500 0.12 29.70 -26.68
N ILE A 501 0.01 28.38 -26.82
CA ILE A 501 0.56 27.62 -27.95
C ILE A 501 -0.53 27.29 -28.97
N LEU A 502 -1.61 26.68 -28.50
CA LEU A 502 -2.72 26.27 -29.34
C LEU A 502 -3.64 27.47 -29.60
N GLY A 503 -3.91 28.28 -28.59
CA GLY A 503 -5.01 29.25 -28.63
C GLY A 503 -6.32 28.57 -28.27
N THR A 504 -7.06 29.22 -27.37
CA THR A 504 -8.39 28.77 -26.93
C THR A 504 -9.38 29.90 -27.23
N SER A 505 -10.54 29.55 -27.80
CA SER A 505 -11.59 30.53 -28.06
C SER A 505 -12.01 31.21 -26.76
N GLY A 506 -12.16 32.53 -26.78
CA GLY A 506 -12.49 33.32 -25.59
C GLY A 506 -11.31 33.69 -24.68
N GLN A 507 -10.09 33.18 -24.93
CA GLN A 507 -8.94 33.37 -24.04
C GLN A 507 -7.81 34.23 -24.64
N ALA A 508 -8.15 35.18 -25.52
CA ALA A 508 -7.15 35.96 -26.27
C ALA A 508 -6.15 36.70 -25.36
N VAL A 509 -6.62 37.38 -24.31
CA VAL A 509 -5.75 38.12 -23.37
C VAL A 509 -4.89 37.16 -22.53
N TYR A 510 -5.48 36.04 -22.11
CA TYR A 510 -4.78 35.02 -21.34
C TYR A 510 -3.65 34.38 -22.15
N ALA A 511 -3.91 34.01 -23.40
CA ALA A 511 -2.91 33.51 -24.34
C ALA A 511 -1.79 34.55 -24.60
N ALA A 512 -2.11 35.84 -24.69
CA ALA A 512 -1.11 36.90 -24.82
C ALA A 512 -0.17 36.99 -23.59
N GLY A 513 -0.71 36.89 -22.37
CA GLY A 513 0.11 36.83 -21.15
C GLY A 513 1.01 35.59 -21.08
N ASN A 514 0.50 34.44 -21.52
CA ASN A 514 1.24 33.17 -21.56
C ASN A 514 2.40 33.20 -22.57
N THR A 515 2.16 33.72 -23.78
CA THR A 515 3.23 33.88 -24.78
C THR A 515 4.30 34.89 -24.35
N PHE A 516 3.94 35.92 -23.57
CA PHE A 516 4.91 36.80 -22.94
C PHE A 516 5.80 36.06 -21.94
N HIS A 517 5.26 35.15 -21.11
CA HIS A 517 6.07 34.32 -20.21
C HIS A 517 7.10 33.49 -20.99
N SER A 518 6.69 32.87 -22.09
CA SER A 518 7.59 32.12 -22.98
C SER A 518 8.72 33.02 -23.51
N ALA A 519 8.39 34.23 -23.96
CA ALA A 519 9.36 35.19 -24.46
C ALA A 519 10.30 35.71 -23.36
N LEU A 520 9.79 35.97 -22.15
CA LEU A 520 10.58 36.42 -21.01
C LEU A 520 11.55 35.34 -20.52
N ALA A 521 11.14 34.07 -20.50
CA ALA A 521 12.04 32.96 -20.19
C ALA A 521 13.23 32.93 -21.16
N ARG A 522 12.96 32.99 -22.47
CA ARG A 522 14.01 33.05 -23.49
C ARG A 522 14.91 34.28 -23.35
N HIS A 523 14.33 35.44 -23.02
CA HIS A 523 15.08 36.67 -22.77
C HIS A 523 16.05 36.49 -21.59
N ARG A 524 15.58 35.94 -20.45
CA ARG A 524 16.42 35.67 -19.28
C ARG A 524 17.55 34.68 -19.60
N VAL A 525 17.25 33.58 -20.29
CA VAL A 525 18.27 32.61 -20.71
C VAL A 525 19.30 33.26 -21.66
N GLY A 526 18.86 34.16 -22.54
CA GLY A 526 19.75 34.98 -23.37
C GLY A 526 20.66 35.94 -22.59
N LEU A 527 20.30 36.29 -21.35
CA LEU A 527 21.14 37.04 -20.40
C LEU A 527 22.02 36.12 -19.52
N SER A 528 22.10 34.83 -19.85
CA SER A 528 22.76 33.80 -19.03
C SER A 528 22.17 33.65 -17.62
N GLU A 529 20.91 34.05 -17.45
CA GLU A 529 20.13 33.84 -16.22
C GLU A 529 19.22 32.63 -16.39
N LYS A 530 19.05 31.83 -15.33
CA LYS A 530 18.13 30.69 -15.37
C LYS A 530 16.68 31.18 -15.47
N ALA A 531 15.93 30.54 -16.37
CA ALA A 531 14.48 30.68 -16.44
C ALA A 531 13.84 29.49 -17.14
N THR A 532 12.63 29.11 -16.71
CA THR A 532 11.82 28.07 -17.36
C THR A 532 10.39 28.57 -17.52
N CYS A 533 9.79 28.38 -18.68
CA CYS A 533 8.36 28.56 -18.92
C CYS A 533 7.70 27.19 -19.00
N LEU A 534 6.70 26.95 -18.15
CA LEU A 534 5.90 25.71 -18.16
C LEU A 534 4.52 26.00 -18.75
N ASP A 535 4.27 25.59 -19.99
CA ASP A 535 2.97 25.70 -20.63
C ASP A 535 2.09 24.52 -20.20
N LEU A 536 1.37 24.71 -19.10
CA LEU A 536 0.58 23.66 -18.45
C LEU A 536 -0.76 23.42 -19.17
N GLY A 537 -1.14 22.14 -19.24
CA GLY A 537 -2.50 21.71 -19.52
C GLY A 537 -3.43 21.90 -18.32
N VAL A 538 -4.60 21.25 -18.36
CA VAL A 538 -5.57 21.35 -17.26
C VAL A 538 -5.03 20.61 -16.04
N CYS A 539 -4.97 21.27 -14.88
CA CYS A 539 -4.54 20.65 -13.62
C CYS A 539 -5.77 20.15 -12.84
N ASP A 540 -5.86 18.85 -12.60
CA ASP A 540 -7.05 18.22 -12.01
C ASP A 540 -7.24 18.53 -10.51
N PHE A 541 -6.15 18.71 -9.79
CA PHE A 541 -6.09 18.95 -8.34
C PHE A 541 -6.42 20.40 -7.92
N VAL A 542 -6.69 21.28 -8.89
CA VAL A 542 -6.97 22.71 -8.66
C VAL A 542 -8.46 23.03 -8.84
N GLY A 543 -9.30 22.03 -9.13
CA GLY A 543 -10.75 22.15 -9.26
C GLY A 543 -11.26 22.49 -10.67
N GLY A 544 -10.44 22.27 -11.70
CA GLY A 544 -10.76 22.57 -13.11
C GLY A 544 -11.09 21.37 -14.01
N ALA A 545 -11.32 20.19 -13.43
CA ALA A 545 -11.41 18.93 -14.19
C ALA A 545 -12.67 18.77 -15.06
N ALA A 546 -13.73 19.55 -14.81
CA ALA A 546 -15.06 19.32 -15.40
C ALA A 546 -15.14 19.48 -16.93
N ASP A 547 -14.20 20.18 -17.57
CA ASP A 547 -14.25 20.49 -19.02
C ASP A 547 -13.23 19.69 -19.87
N CYS A 548 -12.56 18.69 -19.30
CA CYS A 548 -11.44 18.01 -19.98
C CYS A 548 -11.88 17.09 -21.12
N GLU A 549 -13.04 16.45 -21.03
CA GLU A 549 -13.47 15.36 -21.92
C GLU A 549 -13.58 15.77 -23.41
N ASN A 550 -13.78 17.06 -23.72
CA ASN A 550 -13.94 17.57 -25.09
C ASN A 550 -12.78 18.45 -25.61
N SER A 551 -11.79 18.74 -24.77
CA SER A 551 -10.71 19.70 -25.10
C SER A 551 -9.55 19.06 -25.86
N GLY A 552 -9.30 17.79 -25.63
CA GLY A 552 -8.18 17.05 -26.19
C GLY A 552 -6.84 17.28 -25.47
N VAL A 553 -6.90 17.69 -24.21
CA VAL A 553 -5.75 17.90 -23.32
C VAL A 553 -5.82 16.83 -22.22
N ALA A 554 -4.71 16.13 -22.00
CA ALA A 554 -4.63 15.19 -20.89
C ALA A 554 -4.51 15.97 -19.56
N PRO A 555 -5.31 15.63 -18.52
CA PRO A 555 -5.20 16.29 -17.24
C PRO A 555 -3.83 16.03 -16.62
N LEU A 556 -3.24 17.08 -16.04
CA LEU A 556 -1.99 17.05 -15.31
C LEU A 556 -2.29 16.80 -13.82
N THR A 557 -1.80 15.67 -13.31
CA THR A 557 -1.93 15.33 -11.89
C THR A 557 -0.97 16.15 -11.02
N GLU A 558 -1.28 16.30 -9.74
CA GLU A 558 -0.40 16.98 -8.77
C GLU A 558 1.00 16.34 -8.72
N ALA A 559 1.05 15.01 -8.78
CA ALA A 559 2.29 14.24 -8.83
C ALA A 559 3.16 14.58 -10.04
N GLN A 560 2.56 14.64 -11.23
CA GLN A 560 3.28 15.00 -12.46
C GLN A 560 3.76 16.46 -12.41
N PHE A 561 2.95 17.35 -11.84
CA PHE A 561 3.33 18.74 -11.64
C PHE A 561 4.53 18.87 -10.68
N HIS A 562 4.54 18.16 -9.55
CA HIS A 562 5.67 18.09 -8.63
C HIS A 562 6.93 17.50 -9.29
N ALA A 563 6.79 16.54 -10.19
CA ALA A 563 7.91 16.00 -10.96
C ALA A 563 8.54 17.06 -11.89
N LEU A 564 7.72 17.92 -12.51
CA LEU A 564 8.22 19.06 -13.28
C LEU A 564 8.94 20.06 -12.39
N LEU A 565 8.40 20.37 -11.21
CA LEU A 565 9.08 21.23 -10.23
C LEU A 565 10.41 20.62 -9.79
N ALA A 566 10.46 19.31 -9.52
CA ALA A 566 11.69 18.62 -9.19
C ALA A 566 12.73 18.82 -10.29
N LYS A 567 12.37 18.56 -11.54
CA LYS A 567 13.29 18.77 -12.67
C LYS A 567 13.78 20.22 -12.75
N TYR A 568 12.88 21.20 -12.76
CA TYR A 568 13.23 22.59 -13.10
C TYR A 568 13.67 23.45 -11.92
N CYS A 569 13.51 22.99 -10.69
CA CYS A 569 14.13 23.60 -9.50
C CYS A 569 15.54 23.06 -9.21
N ASP A 570 16.00 22.02 -9.93
CA ASP A 570 17.34 21.47 -9.74
C ASP A 570 18.41 22.45 -10.27
N PRO A 571 19.32 22.97 -9.42
CA PRO A 571 20.36 23.90 -9.84
C PRO A 571 21.37 23.29 -10.83
N ARG A 572 21.38 21.96 -11.03
CA ARG A 572 22.26 21.27 -11.96
C ARG A 572 21.70 21.21 -13.39
N ILE A 573 20.44 21.57 -13.59
CA ILE A 573 19.86 21.63 -14.92
C ILE A 573 20.35 22.88 -15.63
N ASP A 574 20.91 22.65 -16.82
CA ASP A 574 21.30 23.67 -17.79
C ASP A 574 20.43 23.55 -19.04
N PHE A 575 20.29 24.67 -19.76
CA PHE A 575 19.58 24.74 -21.03
C PHE A 575 20.60 24.82 -22.17
N PRO A 576 20.79 23.74 -22.96
CA PRO A 576 21.74 23.74 -24.07
C PRO A 576 21.42 24.83 -25.12
N THR A 577 20.15 25.14 -25.30
CA THR A 577 19.67 26.21 -26.17
C THR A 577 18.62 27.09 -25.48
N PRO A 578 18.45 28.35 -25.92
CA PRO A 578 17.36 29.20 -25.42
C PRO A 578 15.96 28.65 -25.68
N LEU A 579 15.79 27.63 -26.52
CA LEU A 579 14.48 26.99 -26.77
C LEU A 579 14.15 25.92 -25.72
N ASP A 580 15.17 25.35 -25.06
CA ASP A 580 14.98 24.30 -24.05
C ASP A 580 14.38 24.83 -22.74
N CYS A 581 14.30 26.16 -22.60
CA CYS A 581 13.72 26.84 -21.45
C CYS A 581 12.18 26.80 -21.45
N GLN A 582 11.53 26.28 -22.49
CA GLN A 582 10.08 26.21 -22.61
C GLN A 582 9.62 24.76 -22.69
N THR A 583 8.72 24.34 -21.79
CA THR A 583 8.20 22.98 -21.75
C THR A 583 6.69 22.98 -21.86
N VAL A 584 6.18 22.24 -22.85
CA VAL A 584 4.76 22.11 -23.14
C VAL A 584 4.25 20.79 -22.56
N VAL A 585 3.21 20.86 -21.73
CA VAL A 585 2.74 19.73 -20.92
C VAL A 585 1.26 19.47 -21.15
N GLY A 586 0.86 18.21 -21.34
CA GLY A 586 -0.55 17.81 -21.48
C GLY A 586 -1.07 17.70 -22.92
N LEU A 587 -0.19 17.83 -23.93
CA LEU A 587 -0.54 17.53 -25.32
C LEU A 587 -0.54 16.02 -25.57
N SER A 588 -1.70 15.46 -25.91
CA SER A 588 -1.83 14.07 -26.35
C SER A 588 -1.93 13.98 -27.88
N PRO A 589 -1.08 13.18 -28.56
CA PRO A 589 -1.18 12.94 -30.01
C PRO A 589 -2.56 12.44 -30.46
N SER A 590 -3.15 11.50 -29.71
CA SER A 590 -4.48 10.95 -29.99
C SER A 590 -5.56 12.02 -30.04
N ALA A 591 -5.53 12.93 -29.07
CA ALA A 591 -6.51 13.98 -28.92
C ALA A 591 -6.38 15.12 -29.94
N LEU A 592 -5.16 15.34 -30.46
CA LEU A 592 -4.91 16.26 -31.57
C LEU A 592 -5.35 15.66 -32.91
N SER A 593 -5.42 14.33 -33.00
CA SER A 593 -5.77 13.62 -34.24
C SER A 593 -7.26 13.69 -34.60
N ASP A 594 -8.16 13.93 -33.64
CA ASP A 594 -9.62 13.97 -33.88
C ASP A 594 -10.12 15.30 -34.45
N LYS A 595 -9.29 16.36 -34.43
CA LYS A 595 -9.67 17.71 -34.82
C LYS A 595 -8.92 18.13 -36.10
N LYS A 596 -9.66 18.27 -37.20
CA LYS A 596 -9.14 18.64 -38.53
C LYS A 596 -8.26 19.91 -38.51
N GLN A 597 -8.61 20.89 -37.66
CA GLN A 597 -7.85 22.13 -37.48
C GLN A 597 -6.40 21.92 -37.01
N TRP A 598 -6.12 20.87 -36.22
CA TRP A 598 -4.79 20.57 -35.69
C TRP A 598 -3.97 19.66 -36.61
N GLN A 599 -4.63 18.82 -37.41
CA GLN A 599 -3.96 17.98 -38.42
C GLN A 599 -3.17 18.82 -39.44
N ASP A 600 -3.71 19.98 -39.82
CA ASP A 600 -3.10 20.89 -40.79
C ASP A 600 -2.10 21.88 -40.16
N ASN A 601 -1.99 21.92 -38.82
CA ASN A 601 -1.12 22.86 -38.14
C ASN A 601 0.35 22.37 -38.14
N PRO A 602 1.29 23.09 -38.79
CA PRO A 602 2.68 22.66 -38.91
C PRO A 602 3.40 22.50 -37.57
N LEU A 603 2.94 23.18 -36.51
CA LEU A 603 3.52 23.11 -35.17
C LEU A 603 3.26 21.77 -34.47
N VAL A 604 2.17 21.06 -34.80
CA VAL A 604 1.77 19.83 -34.07
C VAL A 604 1.56 18.61 -34.98
N ARG A 605 1.49 18.80 -36.31
CA ARG A 605 1.28 17.70 -37.28
C ARG A 605 2.29 16.55 -37.18
N HIS A 606 3.52 16.85 -36.74
CA HIS A 606 4.59 15.85 -36.62
C HIS A 606 4.35 14.90 -35.44
N LEU A 607 3.69 15.36 -34.37
CA LEU A 607 3.29 14.54 -33.23
C LEU A 607 2.23 13.51 -33.65
N ILE A 608 1.26 13.94 -34.47
CA ILE A 608 0.18 13.09 -35.00
C ILE A 608 0.72 12.05 -35.99
N THR A 609 1.70 12.43 -36.82
CA THR A 609 2.25 11.55 -37.86
C THR A 609 3.14 10.44 -37.28
N ASN A 610 3.90 10.75 -36.21
CA ASN A 610 4.78 9.78 -35.55
C ASN A 610 4.01 8.71 -34.76
N GLU A 611 2.86 9.04 -34.17
CA GLU A 611 1.98 8.06 -33.53
C GLU A 611 1.45 7.02 -34.54
N LYS A 612 1.01 7.47 -35.72
CA LYS A 612 0.53 6.60 -36.81
C LYS A 612 1.62 5.68 -37.38
N LEU A 613 2.89 6.07 -37.30
CA LEU A 613 4.03 5.28 -37.75
C LEU A 613 4.54 4.30 -36.66
N GLY A 614 4.38 4.63 -35.38
CA GLY A 614 4.78 3.79 -34.25
C GLY A 614 3.82 2.63 -33.94
N GLY A 615 2.57 2.67 -34.44
CA GLY A 615 1.53 1.67 -34.22
C GLY A 615 1.63 0.36 -35.03
N LYS A 616 2.84 -0.12 -35.36
CA LYS A 616 3.06 -1.44 -36.00
C LYS A 616 3.78 -2.43 -35.08
N ALA A 617 3.34 -2.51 -33.83
CA ALA A 617 3.62 -3.66 -32.98
C ALA A 617 2.29 -4.11 -32.34
N ASP A 618 1.83 -5.28 -32.77
CA ASP A 618 0.74 -6.08 -32.21
C ASP A 618 -0.58 -5.38 -31.84
N SER A 619 -1.38 -5.05 -32.86
CA SER A 619 -2.82 -4.89 -32.67
C SER A 619 -3.60 -5.94 -33.47
N ARG A 620 -3.93 -7.06 -32.82
CA ARG A 620 -5.20 -7.72 -33.12
C ARG A 620 -6.33 -6.71 -32.85
N PRO A 621 -7.44 -6.73 -33.60
CA PRO A 621 -8.51 -5.76 -33.38
C PRO A 621 -9.07 -5.95 -31.97
N HIS A 622 -8.83 -5.00 -31.07
CA HIS A 622 -9.63 -4.85 -29.87
C HIS A 622 -10.98 -4.28 -30.30
N SER A 623 -12.01 -5.13 -30.30
CA SER A 623 -13.37 -4.64 -30.09
C SER A 623 -13.41 -3.94 -28.74
N ALA A 624 -14.13 -2.82 -28.65
CA ALA A 624 -14.30 -2.05 -27.43
C ALA A 624 -14.88 -2.95 -26.32
N LYS A 625 -14.03 -3.39 -25.37
CA LYS A 625 -14.45 -4.17 -24.21
C LYS A 625 -14.61 -3.26 -23.01
N GLY A 626 -15.86 -3.09 -22.57
CA GLY A 626 -16.27 -2.29 -21.41
C GLY A 626 -17.67 -1.73 -21.61
N ALA A 627 -18.11 -0.83 -20.72
CA ALA A 627 -19.41 -0.16 -20.79
C ALA A 627 -19.72 0.56 -22.13
N GLY A 628 -18.69 0.78 -22.97
CA GLY A 628 -18.84 1.28 -24.34
C GLY A 628 -19.61 0.35 -25.28
N SER A 629 -19.66 -0.96 -25.06
CA SER A 629 -20.47 -1.89 -25.87
C SER A 629 -21.98 -1.74 -25.57
N LEU A 630 -22.33 -1.30 -24.36
CA LEU A 630 -23.71 -1.00 -23.96
C LEU A 630 -24.24 0.30 -24.57
N LEU A 631 -23.37 1.31 -24.74
CA LEU A 631 -23.69 2.58 -25.42
C LEU A 631 -23.93 2.41 -26.93
N GLN A 632 -23.46 1.31 -27.52
CA GLN A 632 -23.64 0.98 -28.94
C GLN A 632 -24.79 0.00 -29.19
N ALA A 633 -25.47 -0.49 -28.16
CA ALA A 633 -26.56 -1.44 -28.30
C ALA A 633 -27.84 -0.74 -28.79
N GLU A 634 -28.31 -1.09 -30.00
CA GLU A 634 -29.54 -0.54 -30.58
C GLU A 634 -30.81 -1.23 -30.06
N THR A 635 -30.69 -2.45 -29.53
CA THR A 635 -31.82 -3.20 -28.97
C THR A 635 -31.52 -3.74 -27.55
N LEU A 636 -32.58 -3.98 -26.77
CA LEU A 636 -32.48 -4.64 -25.47
C LEU A 636 -31.87 -6.06 -25.55
N ALA A 637 -31.99 -6.72 -26.70
CA ALA A 637 -31.37 -8.03 -26.94
C ALA A 637 -29.85 -7.91 -27.07
N ASP A 638 -29.37 -6.89 -27.78
CA ASP A 638 -27.94 -6.61 -27.96
C ASP A 638 -27.31 -6.13 -26.65
N ALA A 639 -28.01 -5.29 -25.89
CA ALA A 639 -27.59 -4.86 -24.56
C ALA A 639 -27.46 -6.06 -23.61
N ASN A 640 -28.43 -6.97 -23.63
CA ASN A 640 -28.37 -8.20 -22.83
C ASN A 640 -27.19 -9.10 -23.22
N ALA A 641 -26.90 -9.25 -24.52
CA ALA A 641 -25.75 -10.04 -24.97
C ALA A 641 -24.41 -9.43 -24.51
N ALA A 642 -24.28 -8.10 -24.59
CA ALA A 642 -23.09 -7.39 -24.12
C ALA A 642 -22.90 -7.52 -22.60
N VAL A 643 -23.99 -7.35 -21.82
CA VAL A 643 -23.95 -7.53 -20.37
C VAL A 643 -23.61 -8.97 -20.01
N LEU A 644 -24.13 -9.95 -20.74
CA LEU A 644 -23.86 -11.36 -20.50
C LEU A 644 -22.37 -11.69 -20.70
N GLU A 645 -21.74 -11.18 -21.76
CA GLU A 645 -20.30 -11.36 -21.98
C GLU A 645 -19.47 -10.70 -20.87
N LEU A 646 -19.77 -9.44 -20.52
CA LEU A 646 -19.07 -8.70 -19.48
C LEU A 646 -19.23 -9.35 -18.10
N SER A 647 -20.43 -9.81 -17.77
CA SER A 647 -20.73 -10.50 -16.51
C SER A 647 -20.01 -11.84 -16.43
N THR A 648 -19.95 -12.59 -17.54
CA THR A 648 -19.20 -13.85 -17.63
C THR A 648 -17.70 -13.60 -17.44
N GLU A 649 -17.16 -12.55 -18.05
CA GLU A 649 -15.75 -12.18 -17.90
C GLU A 649 -15.43 -11.79 -16.44
N LYS A 650 -16.28 -10.98 -15.80
CA LYS A 650 -16.12 -10.59 -14.39
C LYS A 650 -16.19 -11.81 -13.46
N LEU A 651 -17.19 -12.69 -13.63
CA LEU A 651 -17.33 -13.92 -12.86
C LEU A 651 -16.16 -14.89 -13.06
N SER A 652 -15.65 -15.02 -14.28
CA SER A 652 -14.49 -15.86 -14.58
C SER A 652 -13.25 -15.45 -13.77
N LYS A 653 -13.05 -14.13 -13.60
CA LYS A 653 -11.95 -13.56 -12.80
C LYS A 653 -12.20 -13.73 -11.31
N THR A 654 -13.43 -13.49 -10.84
CA THR A 654 -13.76 -13.58 -9.40
C THR A 654 -13.74 -15.03 -8.87
N VAL A 655 -14.17 -16.00 -9.67
CA VAL A 655 -14.24 -17.42 -9.28
C VAL A 655 -13.02 -18.23 -9.75
N SER A 656 -12.12 -17.61 -10.54
CA SER A 656 -10.93 -18.27 -11.11
C SER A 656 -11.26 -19.51 -11.98
N MET A 657 -12.29 -19.39 -12.82
CA MET A 657 -12.72 -20.41 -13.78
C MET A 657 -12.60 -19.88 -15.22
N ALA A 658 -12.39 -20.75 -16.22
CA ALA A 658 -12.30 -20.31 -17.61
C ALA A 658 -13.69 -19.89 -18.13
N MET A 659 -13.75 -18.85 -18.98
CA MET A 659 -15.03 -18.36 -19.53
C MET A 659 -15.84 -19.45 -20.27
N ALA A 660 -15.17 -20.45 -20.86
CA ALA A 660 -15.82 -21.55 -21.58
C ALA A 660 -16.59 -22.53 -20.67
N ASP A 661 -16.33 -22.50 -19.36
CA ASP A 661 -16.95 -23.40 -18.38
C ASP A 661 -18.26 -22.83 -17.79
N PHE A 662 -18.64 -21.61 -18.19
CA PHE A 662 -19.87 -20.96 -17.75
C PHE A 662 -21.03 -21.23 -18.72
N ASP A 663 -22.13 -21.74 -18.19
CA ASP A 663 -23.42 -21.83 -18.86
C ASP A 663 -24.34 -20.74 -18.32
N ALA A 664 -24.84 -19.90 -19.23
CA ALA A 664 -25.70 -18.77 -18.91
C ALA A 664 -26.99 -19.16 -18.16
N ASN A 665 -27.44 -20.42 -18.28
CA ASN A 665 -28.67 -20.92 -17.64
C ASN A 665 -28.42 -21.65 -16.32
N THR A 666 -27.18 -21.82 -15.89
CA THR A 666 -26.87 -22.46 -14.61
C THR A 666 -27.01 -21.45 -13.46
N PRO A 667 -27.64 -21.83 -12.33
CA PRO A 667 -27.77 -20.93 -11.17
C PRO A 667 -26.41 -20.51 -10.60
N LEU A 668 -26.26 -19.22 -10.27
CA LEU A 668 -24.98 -18.63 -9.87
C LEU A 668 -24.35 -19.28 -8.63
N HIS A 669 -25.15 -19.75 -7.67
CA HIS A 669 -24.66 -20.43 -6.46
C HIS A 669 -23.90 -21.73 -6.76
N GLN A 670 -24.15 -22.38 -7.91
CA GLN A 670 -23.43 -23.59 -8.32
C GLN A 670 -22.00 -23.29 -8.77
N TYR A 671 -21.73 -22.04 -9.17
CA TYR A 671 -20.39 -21.52 -9.45
C TYR A 671 -19.71 -20.94 -8.19
N GLY A 672 -20.22 -21.22 -6.99
CA GLY A 672 -19.62 -20.70 -5.75
C GLY A 672 -19.88 -19.22 -5.49
N VAL A 673 -20.86 -18.61 -6.18
CA VAL A 673 -21.32 -17.25 -5.88
C VAL A 673 -22.08 -17.27 -4.56
N ASP A 674 -21.40 -16.82 -3.50
CA ASP A 674 -21.97 -16.65 -2.17
C ASP A 674 -22.40 -15.20 -1.91
N SER A 675 -22.83 -14.91 -0.68
CA SER A 675 -23.29 -13.57 -0.30
C SER A 675 -22.24 -12.47 -0.44
N LEU A 676 -20.94 -12.81 -0.38
CA LEU A 676 -19.85 -11.85 -0.53
C LEU A 676 -19.60 -11.56 -2.02
N VAL A 677 -19.51 -12.60 -2.85
CA VAL A 677 -19.35 -12.46 -4.30
C VAL A 677 -20.54 -11.73 -4.92
N ALA A 678 -21.75 -11.97 -4.41
CA ALA A 678 -22.95 -11.25 -4.87
C ALA A 678 -22.94 -9.76 -4.50
N VAL A 679 -22.32 -9.36 -3.38
CA VAL A 679 -22.13 -7.95 -3.02
C VAL A 679 -21.10 -7.30 -3.95
N GLU A 680 -20.00 -7.99 -4.26
CA GLU A 680 -19.01 -7.50 -5.21
C GLU A 680 -19.60 -7.31 -6.62
N LEU A 681 -20.37 -8.29 -7.11
CA LEU A 681 -21.05 -8.21 -8.40
C LEU A 681 -22.05 -7.05 -8.42
N ARG A 682 -22.81 -6.84 -7.35
CA ARG A 682 -23.73 -5.71 -7.22
C ARG A 682 -23.00 -4.38 -7.36
N ASP A 683 -21.92 -4.20 -6.60
CA ASP A 683 -21.19 -2.93 -6.57
C ASP A 683 -20.51 -2.67 -7.93
N TRP A 684 -20.05 -3.73 -8.60
CA TRP A 684 -19.54 -3.66 -9.97
C TRP A 684 -20.63 -3.29 -10.98
N PHE A 685 -21.82 -3.88 -10.93
CA PHE A 685 -22.94 -3.51 -11.80
C PHE A 685 -23.35 -2.04 -11.64
N ALA A 686 -23.35 -1.53 -10.40
CA ALA A 686 -23.66 -0.14 -10.11
C ALA A 686 -22.56 0.82 -10.64
N GLY A 687 -21.28 0.46 -10.45
CA GLY A 687 -20.15 1.31 -10.85
C GLY A 687 -19.87 1.32 -12.36
N GLU A 688 -19.81 0.15 -12.99
CA GLU A 688 -19.41 0.02 -14.39
C GLU A 688 -20.60 0.09 -15.36
N LEU A 689 -21.74 -0.49 -14.98
CA LEU A 689 -22.90 -0.61 -15.86
C LEU A 689 -24.06 0.31 -15.47
N GLN A 690 -23.90 1.13 -14.41
CA GLN A 690 -24.92 2.03 -13.87
C GLN A 690 -26.29 1.34 -13.66
N ALA A 691 -26.27 0.10 -13.17
CA ALA A 691 -27.47 -0.69 -12.89
C ALA A 691 -27.52 -1.08 -11.40
N GLU A 692 -28.53 -0.61 -10.68
CA GLU A 692 -28.72 -0.94 -9.26
C GLU A 692 -29.51 -2.24 -9.07
N LEU A 693 -28.89 -3.23 -8.44
CA LEU A 693 -29.51 -4.52 -8.10
C LEU A 693 -29.47 -4.77 -6.59
N GLY A 694 -30.46 -5.49 -6.09
CA GLY A 694 -30.43 -6.07 -4.74
C GLY A 694 -29.60 -7.36 -4.71
N VAL A 695 -28.91 -7.62 -3.60
CA VAL A 695 -28.14 -8.88 -3.42
C VAL A 695 -29.04 -10.13 -3.54
N PHE A 696 -30.30 -10.02 -3.13
CA PHE A 696 -31.29 -11.09 -3.28
C PHE A 696 -31.68 -11.36 -4.75
N GLU A 697 -31.57 -10.35 -5.64
CA GLU A 697 -31.81 -10.50 -7.08
C GLU A 697 -30.67 -11.27 -7.77
N ILE A 698 -29.50 -11.35 -7.12
CA ILE A 698 -28.33 -12.10 -7.59
C ILE A 698 -28.30 -13.51 -6.98
N LEU A 699 -28.65 -13.67 -5.69
CA LEU A 699 -28.56 -14.94 -4.97
C LEU A 699 -29.83 -15.81 -5.03
N GLY A 700 -30.99 -15.23 -5.38
CA GLY A 700 -32.30 -15.88 -5.32
C GLY A 700 -32.55 -16.97 -6.37
N GLY A 701 -31.58 -17.87 -6.62
CA GLY A 701 -31.63 -18.87 -7.68
C GLY A 701 -31.44 -18.30 -9.08
N ALA A 702 -30.99 -17.05 -9.19
CA ALA A 702 -30.77 -16.37 -10.45
C ALA A 702 -29.66 -17.04 -11.27
N THR A 703 -29.86 -17.09 -12.58
CA THR A 703 -28.87 -17.51 -13.57
C THR A 703 -28.15 -16.31 -14.15
N LEU A 704 -26.97 -16.50 -14.72
CA LEU A 704 -26.21 -15.42 -15.34
C LEU A 704 -27.00 -14.71 -16.46
N ALA A 705 -27.81 -15.45 -17.22
CA ALA A 705 -28.74 -14.89 -18.21
C ALA A 705 -29.81 -13.99 -17.57
N SER A 706 -30.44 -14.44 -16.48
CA SER A 706 -31.50 -13.67 -15.80
C SER A 706 -30.97 -12.38 -15.16
N VAL A 707 -29.78 -12.44 -14.56
CA VAL A 707 -29.11 -11.26 -13.98
C VAL A 707 -28.70 -10.29 -15.07
N SER A 708 -28.14 -10.78 -16.19
CA SER A 708 -27.75 -9.94 -17.33
C SER A 708 -28.95 -9.22 -17.95
N GLN A 709 -30.10 -9.88 -18.06
CA GLN A 709 -31.34 -9.26 -18.53
C GLN A 709 -31.85 -8.18 -17.57
N LEU A 710 -31.73 -8.42 -16.26
CA LEU A 710 -32.16 -7.46 -15.25
C LEU A 710 -31.26 -6.22 -15.25
N VAL A 711 -29.95 -6.43 -15.37
CA VAL A 711 -28.94 -5.38 -15.50
C VAL A 711 -29.14 -4.56 -16.77
N ALA A 712 -29.35 -5.21 -17.92
CA ALA A 712 -29.62 -4.53 -19.19
C ALA A 712 -30.88 -3.64 -19.14
N LYS A 713 -31.91 -4.04 -18.36
CA LYS A 713 -33.13 -3.25 -18.16
C LYS A 713 -32.97 -2.09 -17.17
N LYS A 714 -32.12 -2.25 -16.15
CA LYS A 714 -31.93 -1.26 -15.09
C LYS A 714 -30.76 -0.30 -15.36
N SER A 715 -29.94 -0.58 -16.36
CA SER A 715 -28.77 0.22 -16.72
C SER A 715 -29.18 1.56 -17.33
N ASN A 716 -28.65 2.66 -16.79
CA ASN A 716 -28.83 4.00 -17.35
C ASN A 716 -28.03 4.22 -18.66
N LEU A 717 -27.20 3.26 -19.07
CA LEU A 717 -26.37 3.34 -20.28
C LEU A 717 -27.07 2.79 -21.53
N VAL A 718 -28.19 2.07 -21.36
CA VAL A 718 -28.95 1.50 -22.47
C VAL A 718 -29.94 2.53 -23.00
N GLN A 719 -29.74 2.99 -24.24
CA GLN A 719 -30.64 3.94 -24.91
C GLN A 719 -31.80 3.26 -25.67
N ALA A 720 -31.82 1.93 -25.69
CA ALA A 720 -32.82 1.13 -26.42
C ALA A 720 -34.19 1.14 -25.69
N SER A 721 -35.26 1.39 -26.45
CA SER A 721 -36.67 1.38 -25.99
C SER A 721 -37.28 -0.01 -25.94
#